data_AF-A0A2Z2MIE6-F1
#
_entry.id   AF-A0A2Z2MIE6-F1
#
_cell.length_a   1.000
_cell.length_b   1.000
_cell.length_c   1.000
_cell.angle_alpha   90.00
_cell.angle_beta   90.00
_cell.angle_gamma   90.00
#
_symmetry.space_group_name_H-M   'P 1'
#
loop_
_entity.id
_entity.type
_entity.pdbx_description
1 polymer ?
#
loop_
_entity_poly.entity_id
_entity_poly.type
_entity_poly.pdbx_seq_one_letter_code
_entity_poly.pdbx_strand_id
1 'polypeptide(L)'
;MNKLKAVFAILLLFGMLLPPASSAVIVSELRPPIIIVGNIPRDFVIGPYEEFTVYFYIADDFGVTTGKGKVEAYYRIDGGDWKPAYVRTAAAGENWSLYQSIIHRFYGESQNFYVFYRKINLPGAPPGSRIEFKIAVTDVEGHTSYSPVYSYYVANPGGPKVLIVDPSVEAMAFEKSLDSLVIQFNVSGSFYHYNLSDFEAVAEPLLKLKPWMLTEHNWGDLAKYYNIRIVSPDELSEALREFQPQAVVLSNLWLPEWGLSKDQISALRDYLETHHAGLVVTSGTLFDATNPQHIGSVDGSPGIAGLLGLDPLIMAGAAKDGLNLTRASVMVPFIGTGYSLVLSERGPFNGGTVDVGTYSTVGWQYVLSSTHFGIAKRSVSRFAAENGLRMREMGESIKNLTGVQFNFSLSASMVLPEVVFSMEVTDKGVVMTHDGLKVELAVERGLLERIRLLHALKGYAPMLLARTSDYSGGILAMEGDYRAVYSSVELEAGSTEELSVLRKLVDWVLNYEPVQMPEVVILANDIDWGIKGNLLAAHLGALGLSVRHVTADDFEAYRNSKIVIILGGPDAYDGVGGYVRQVLSPNEQNAVRTGERGMFIKTNVWTEGQVVVVLAGQDRWQTGRKTRGYMNGLDKQYIRILATFTASVS
;
A
#
# COMPACT_ATOMS: atom_id res chain seq x y z
N MET A 1 -57.53 -31.52 -69.84
CA MET A 1 -57.07 -30.23 -69.29
C MET A 1 -57.84 -29.76 -68.02
N ASN A 2 -58.49 -30.66 -67.26
CA ASN A 2 -59.36 -30.28 -66.11
C ASN A 2 -58.97 -30.88 -64.74
N LYS A 3 -58.00 -31.80 -64.65
CA LYS A 3 -57.55 -32.35 -63.34
C LYS A 3 -56.46 -31.52 -62.67
N LEU A 4 -55.60 -30.84 -63.44
CA LEU A 4 -54.52 -30.02 -62.89
C LEU A 4 -55.02 -28.71 -62.24
N LYS A 5 -56.11 -28.12 -62.78
CA LYS A 5 -56.72 -26.91 -62.22
C LYS A 5 -57.47 -27.17 -60.91
N ALA A 6 -58.05 -28.36 -60.73
CA ALA A 6 -58.75 -28.74 -59.51
C ALA A 6 -57.80 -28.98 -58.33
N VAL A 7 -56.64 -29.62 -58.59
CA VAL A 7 -55.61 -29.83 -57.55
C VAL A 7 -54.97 -28.50 -57.13
N PHE A 8 -54.77 -27.58 -58.07
CA PHE A 8 -54.22 -26.26 -57.77
C PHE A 8 -55.19 -25.37 -56.96
N ALA A 9 -56.50 -25.47 -57.22
CA ALA A 9 -57.53 -24.76 -56.46
C ALA A 9 -57.71 -25.29 -55.03
N ILE A 10 -57.56 -26.61 -54.83
CA ILE A 10 -57.63 -27.25 -53.50
C ILE A 10 -56.40 -26.92 -52.65
N LEU A 11 -55.21 -26.84 -53.25
CA LEU A 11 -53.98 -26.40 -52.57
C LEU A 11 -54.02 -24.90 -52.19
N LEU A 12 -54.63 -24.06 -53.02
CA LEU A 12 -54.82 -22.63 -52.71
C LEU A 12 -55.85 -22.41 -51.58
N LEU A 13 -56.90 -23.23 -51.49
CA LEU A 13 -57.85 -23.17 -50.37
C LEU A 13 -57.25 -23.65 -49.05
N PHE A 14 -56.35 -24.65 -49.06
CA PHE A 14 -55.64 -25.11 -47.86
C PHE A 14 -54.61 -24.09 -47.36
N GLY A 15 -54.01 -23.29 -48.24
CA GLY A 15 -53.10 -22.19 -47.87
C GLY A 15 -53.78 -21.01 -47.16
N MET A 16 -55.09 -20.82 -47.34
CA MET A 16 -55.87 -19.73 -46.71
C MET A 16 -56.50 -20.11 -45.36
N LEU A 17 -56.41 -21.38 -44.95
CA LEU A 17 -56.89 -21.89 -43.66
C LEU A 17 -55.78 -22.04 -42.61
N LEU A 18 -54.53 -21.78 -42.97
CA LEU A 18 -53.46 -21.61 -42.00
C LEU A 18 -53.66 -20.25 -41.32
N PRO A 19 -53.63 -20.17 -39.97
CA PRO A 19 -53.58 -18.87 -39.30
C PRO A 19 -52.42 -18.08 -39.91
N PRO A 20 -52.54 -16.75 -40.08
CA PRO A 20 -51.39 -15.96 -40.49
C PRO A 20 -50.25 -16.36 -39.57
N ALA A 21 -49.16 -16.87 -40.14
CA ALA A 21 -47.95 -17.07 -39.36
C ALA A 21 -47.71 -15.72 -38.72
N SER A 22 -47.86 -15.67 -37.38
CA SER A 22 -47.47 -14.53 -36.58
C SER A 22 -46.13 -14.10 -37.14
N SER A 23 -45.97 -12.82 -37.49
CA SER A 23 -44.66 -12.31 -37.85
C SER A 23 -43.71 -12.79 -36.77
N ALA A 24 -42.87 -13.78 -37.11
CA ALA A 24 -41.78 -14.16 -36.27
C ALA A 24 -40.93 -12.92 -36.26
N VAL A 25 -41.07 -12.12 -35.20
CA VAL A 25 -40.04 -11.18 -34.82
C VAL A 25 -38.86 -12.09 -34.56
N ILE A 26 -38.01 -12.24 -35.57
CA ILE A 26 -36.67 -12.78 -35.39
C ILE A 26 -36.00 -11.72 -34.54
N VAL A 27 -36.05 -11.88 -33.22
CA VAL A 27 -35.17 -11.16 -32.30
C VAL A 27 -33.79 -11.68 -32.65
N SER A 28 -33.02 -10.88 -33.38
CA SER A 28 -31.78 -11.34 -34.02
C SER A 28 -30.60 -11.44 -33.06
N GLU A 29 -30.75 -11.06 -31.80
CA GLU A 29 -29.71 -11.22 -30.77
C GLU A 29 -30.37 -11.58 -29.44
N LEU A 30 -30.17 -12.84 -29.03
CA LEU A 30 -30.57 -13.39 -27.73
C LEU A 30 -29.72 -12.74 -26.63
N ARG A 31 -30.31 -12.39 -25.48
CA ARG A 31 -29.64 -11.54 -24.47
C ARG A 31 -29.67 -12.22 -23.10
N PRO A 32 -28.53 -12.31 -22.41
CA PRO A 32 -28.49 -12.95 -21.11
C PRO A 32 -29.11 -12.06 -20.01
N PRO A 33 -29.61 -12.69 -18.92
CA PRO A 33 -30.24 -11.98 -17.83
C PRO A 33 -29.25 -11.07 -17.10
N ILE A 34 -29.75 -9.97 -16.54
CA ILE A 34 -28.94 -9.01 -15.79
C ILE A 34 -29.18 -9.20 -14.31
N ILE A 35 -28.10 -9.20 -13.52
CA ILE A 35 -28.16 -9.41 -12.07
C ILE A 35 -27.57 -8.20 -11.36
N ILE A 36 -28.40 -7.52 -10.56
CA ILE A 36 -27.96 -6.41 -9.70
C ILE A 36 -28.08 -6.88 -8.26
N VAL A 37 -26.94 -7.08 -7.60
CA VAL A 37 -26.90 -7.33 -6.15
C VAL A 37 -27.10 -6.00 -5.45
N GLY A 38 -28.13 -5.93 -4.61
CA GLY A 38 -28.54 -4.68 -3.99
C GLY A 38 -27.67 -4.27 -2.81
N ASN A 39 -27.20 -5.22 -2.02
CA ASN A 39 -26.47 -4.94 -0.81
C ASN A 39 -25.37 -5.96 -0.53
N ILE A 40 -24.27 -5.43 -0.02
CA ILE A 40 -23.21 -6.16 0.66
C ILE A 40 -23.15 -5.68 2.11
N PRO A 41 -22.60 -6.45 3.05
CA PRO A 41 -22.37 -5.96 4.41
C PRO A 41 -21.53 -4.68 4.38
N ARG A 42 -21.92 -3.69 5.18
CA ARG A 42 -21.12 -2.46 5.37
C ARG A 42 -19.73 -2.84 5.86
N ASP A 43 -18.70 -2.18 5.34
CA ASP A 43 -17.29 -2.41 5.69
C ASP A 43 -16.82 -3.88 5.48
N PHE A 44 -17.52 -4.64 4.63
CA PHE A 44 -17.33 -6.08 4.36
C PHE A 44 -17.33 -6.98 5.60
N VAL A 45 -18.02 -6.58 6.67
CA VAL A 45 -17.99 -7.28 7.97
C VAL A 45 -19.38 -7.42 8.58
N ILE A 46 -19.62 -8.54 9.28
CA ILE A 46 -20.81 -8.75 10.12
C ILE A 46 -20.43 -9.21 11.55
N GLY A 47 -21.41 -9.16 12.46
CA GLY A 47 -21.26 -9.71 13.80
C GLY A 47 -21.29 -11.25 13.84
N PRO A 48 -20.78 -11.85 14.93
CA PRO A 48 -20.75 -13.31 15.07
C PRO A 48 -22.15 -13.91 15.16
N TYR A 49 -22.36 -14.98 14.40
CA TYR A 49 -23.62 -15.73 14.31
C TYR A 49 -24.83 -14.89 13.85
N GLU A 50 -24.59 -13.73 13.26
CA GLU A 50 -25.62 -12.88 12.64
C GLU A 50 -25.97 -13.42 11.25
N GLU A 51 -27.27 -13.58 10.97
CA GLU A 51 -27.73 -13.89 9.61
C GLU A 51 -27.72 -12.63 8.74
N PHE A 52 -27.28 -12.74 7.49
CA PHE A 52 -27.28 -11.63 6.55
C PHE A 52 -28.27 -11.88 5.41
N THR A 53 -29.16 -10.92 5.16
CA THR A 53 -30.10 -10.99 4.04
C THR A 53 -29.55 -10.22 2.85
N VAL A 54 -29.30 -10.92 1.74
CA VAL A 54 -28.92 -10.33 0.46
C VAL A 54 -30.18 -10.14 -0.37
N TYR A 55 -30.41 -8.92 -0.83
CA TYR A 55 -31.42 -8.60 -1.83
C TYR A 55 -30.77 -8.43 -3.19
N PHE A 56 -31.44 -8.89 -4.23
CA PHE A 56 -30.96 -8.75 -5.59
C PHE A 56 -32.13 -8.64 -6.57
N TYR A 57 -31.82 -8.09 -7.73
CA TYR A 57 -32.78 -7.79 -8.77
C TYR A 57 -32.33 -8.40 -10.07
N ILE A 58 -33.28 -9.00 -10.77
CA ILE A 58 -33.03 -9.61 -12.08
C ILE A 58 -33.89 -8.88 -13.10
N ALA A 59 -33.29 -8.51 -14.22
CA ALA A 59 -34.00 -8.00 -15.39
C ALA A 59 -33.72 -8.90 -16.59
N ASP A 60 -34.78 -9.29 -17.31
CA ASP A 60 -34.72 -10.22 -18.44
C ASP A 60 -35.87 -9.94 -19.42
N ASP A 61 -35.71 -10.29 -20.69
CA ASP A 61 -36.67 -10.06 -21.77
C ASP A 61 -37.72 -11.17 -21.92
N PHE A 62 -37.38 -12.42 -21.62
CA PHE A 62 -38.28 -13.57 -21.78
C PHE A 62 -38.74 -14.21 -20.46
N GLY A 63 -38.10 -13.86 -19.35
CA GLY A 63 -38.36 -14.33 -18.00
C GLY A 63 -37.42 -15.47 -17.57
N VAL A 64 -37.28 -15.63 -16.25
CA VAL A 64 -36.32 -16.56 -15.61
C VAL A 64 -36.98 -17.60 -14.70
N THR A 65 -38.31 -17.76 -14.77
CA THR A 65 -39.08 -18.56 -13.79
C THR A 65 -39.93 -19.68 -14.41
N THR A 66 -39.90 -19.85 -15.73
CA THR A 66 -40.67 -20.85 -16.46
C THR A 66 -39.76 -21.68 -17.38
N GLY A 67 -40.21 -22.88 -17.78
CA GLY A 67 -39.45 -23.73 -18.70
C GLY A 67 -38.07 -24.11 -18.16
N LYS A 68 -37.01 -23.69 -18.88
CA LYS A 68 -35.61 -23.89 -18.49
C LYS A 68 -35.08 -22.81 -17.53
N GLY A 69 -35.83 -21.72 -17.34
CA GLY A 69 -35.41 -20.59 -16.53
C GLY A 69 -35.28 -20.93 -15.05
N LYS A 70 -34.19 -20.48 -14.43
CA LYS A 70 -33.85 -20.78 -13.04
C LYS A 70 -33.15 -19.59 -12.39
N VAL A 71 -33.45 -19.39 -11.11
CA VAL A 71 -32.73 -18.46 -10.23
C VAL A 71 -32.13 -19.27 -9.10
N GLU A 72 -30.81 -19.33 -9.08
CA GLU A 72 -30.05 -20.08 -8.09
C GLU A 72 -29.11 -19.13 -7.36
N ALA A 73 -28.88 -19.43 -6.09
CA ALA A 73 -27.94 -18.70 -5.27
C ALA A 73 -27.13 -19.70 -4.46
N TYR A 74 -25.87 -19.39 -4.26
CA TYR A 74 -24.96 -20.26 -3.55
C TYR A 74 -24.12 -19.45 -2.57
N TYR A 75 -23.73 -20.11 -1.49
CA TYR A 75 -22.79 -19.56 -0.52
C TYR A 75 -21.79 -20.63 -0.10
N ARG A 76 -20.63 -20.21 0.37
CA ARG A 76 -19.66 -21.08 1.04
C ARG A 76 -19.01 -20.35 2.19
N ILE A 77 -18.47 -21.13 3.11
CA ILE A 77 -17.77 -20.64 4.30
C ILE A 77 -16.34 -21.19 4.23
N ASP A 78 -15.35 -20.33 4.45
CA ASP A 78 -13.93 -20.68 4.56
C ASP A 78 -13.41 -21.50 3.37
N GLY A 79 -13.81 -21.12 2.15
CA GLY A 79 -13.38 -21.78 0.91
C GLY A 79 -13.93 -23.19 0.68
N GLY A 80 -14.85 -23.67 1.53
CA GLY A 80 -15.48 -24.98 1.38
C GLY A 80 -16.42 -25.10 0.17
N ASP A 81 -17.15 -26.22 0.10
CA ASP A 81 -18.07 -26.48 -1.01
C ASP A 81 -19.21 -25.44 -1.09
N TRP A 82 -19.58 -25.09 -2.31
CA TRP A 82 -20.75 -24.26 -2.58
C TRP A 82 -22.03 -24.96 -2.13
N LYS A 83 -22.78 -24.29 -1.26
CA LYS A 83 -24.07 -24.74 -0.73
C LYS A 83 -25.19 -23.91 -1.34
N PRO A 84 -26.34 -24.51 -1.69
CA PRO A 84 -27.48 -23.75 -2.20
C PRO A 84 -28.06 -22.85 -1.09
N ALA A 85 -28.31 -21.58 -1.43
CA ALA A 85 -29.10 -20.65 -0.64
C ALA A 85 -30.53 -20.61 -1.20
N TYR A 86 -31.53 -20.71 -0.31
CA TYR A 86 -32.92 -20.77 -0.76
C TYR A 86 -33.42 -19.38 -1.18
N VAL A 87 -33.65 -19.22 -2.50
CA VAL A 87 -34.11 -17.98 -3.11
C VAL A 87 -35.60 -17.74 -2.82
N ARG A 88 -35.93 -16.56 -2.31
CA ARG A 88 -37.31 -16.12 -2.02
C ARG A 88 -37.66 -14.87 -2.80
N THR A 89 -38.95 -14.67 -3.06
CA THR A 89 -39.46 -13.39 -3.56
C THR A 89 -39.34 -12.34 -2.45
N ALA A 90 -38.76 -11.19 -2.77
CA ALA A 90 -38.68 -10.04 -1.87
C ALA A 90 -39.84 -9.08 -2.15
N ALA A 91 -40.44 -8.52 -1.10
CA ALA A 91 -41.45 -7.48 -1.25
C ALA A 91 -40.77 -6.11 -1.32
N ALA A 92 -41.23 -5.22 -2.22
CA ALA A 92 -40.63 -3.89 -2.38
C ALA A 92 -40.60 -3.08 -1.07
N GLY A 93 -41.61 -3.23 -0.21
CA GLY A 93 -41.67 -2.57 1.10
C GLY A 93 -40.74 -3.14 2.18
N GLU A 94 -40.11 -4.29 1.94
CA GLU A 94 -39.20 -4.91 2.93
C GLU A 94 -37.90 -4.11 3.11
N ASN A 95 -37.39 -3.55 2.02
CA ASN A 95 -36.28 -2.60 2.04
C ASN A 95 -36.48 -1.55 0.93
N TRP A 96 -37.35 -0.57 1.20
CA TRP A 96 -37.79 0.38 0.19
C TRP A 96 -36.64 1.23 -0.38
N SER A 97 -35.71 1.70 0.46
CA SER A 97 -34.55 2.48 0.00
C SER A 97 -33.69 1.70 -0.98
N LEU A 98 -33.48 0.40 -0.70
CA LEU A 98 -32.69 -0.46 -1.58
C LEU A 98 -33.44 -0.80 -2.87
N TYR A 99 -34.73 -1.13 -2.77
CA TYR A 99 -35.55 -1.33 -3.95
C TYR A 99 -35.52 -0.11 -4.87
N GLN A 100 -35.68 1.09 -4.29
CA GLN A 100 -35.57 2.36 -5.01
C GLN A 100 -34.19 2.56 -5.65
N SER A 101 -33.09 2.31 -4.93
CA SER A 101 -31.74 2.50 -5.49
C SER A 101 -31.48 1.59 -6.70
N ILE A 102 -32.12 0.42 -6.77
CA ILE A 102 -32.02 -0.49 -7.90
C ILE A 102 -32.94 -0.05 -9.05
N ILE A 103 -34.23 0.25 -8.79
CA ILE A 103 -35.15 0.59 -9.89
C ILE A 103 -34.82 1.92 -10.56
N HIS A 104 -34.26 2.89 -9.83
CA HIS A 104 -33.83 4.18 -10.40
C HIS A 104 -32.67 4.04 -11.39
N ARG A 105 -32.00 2.88 -11.43
CA ARG A 105 -30.99 2.59 -12.45
C ARG A 105 -31.63 2.44 -13.82
N PHE A 106 -32.90 2.07 -13.94
CA PHE A 106 -33.59 1.87 -15.21
C PHE A 106 -34.22 3.18 -15.71
N TYR A 107 -33.82 3.66 -16.89
CA TYR A 107 -34.34 4.88 -17.52
C TYR A 107 -35.27 4.57 -18.70
N GLY A 108 -36.28 5.42 -18.90
CA GLY A 108 -37.00 5.53 -20.18
C GLY A 108 -38.33 4.77 -20.28
N GLU A 109 -39.26 5.37 -21.03
CA GLU A 109 -40.60 4.85 -21.35
C GLU A 109 -40.54 3.98 -22.62
N SER A 110 -40.41 2.65 -22.51
CA SER A 110 -40.97 1.65 -23.47
C SER A 110 -40.35 0.24 -23.42
N GLN A 111 -39.54 -0.14 -22.43
CA GLN A 111 -38.94 -1.48 -22.40
C GLN A 111 -39.72 -2.40 -21.44
N ASN A 112 -40.32 -3.46 -21.98
CA ASN A 112 -41.03 -4.49 -21.21
C ASN A 112 -40.04 -5.55 -20.72
N PHE A 113 -39.43 -5.32 -19.56
CA PHE A 113 -38.68 -6.37 -18.87
C PHE A 113 -39.58 -7.19 -17.97
N TYR A 114 -39.29 -8.48 -17.87
CA TYR A 114 -39.63 -9.24 -16.68
C TYR A 114 -38.62 -8.93 -15.59
N VAL A 115 -39.10 -8.39 -14.49
CA VAL A 115 -38.27 -8.01 -13.36
C VAL A 115 -38.59 -8.88 -12.15
N PHE A 116 -37.55 -9.34 -11.47
CA PHE A 116 -37.67 -10.25 -10.35
C PHE A 116 -36.86 -9.73 -9.17
N TYR A 117 -37.56 -9.19 -8.16
CA TYR A 117 -36.95 -8.83 -6.89
C TYR A 117 -36.92 -10.05 -5.98
N ARG A 118 -35.72 -10.40 -5.52
CA ARG A 118 -35.43 -11.65 -4.81
C ARG A 118 -34.54 -11.39 -3.60
N LYS A 119 -34.52 -12.35 -2.68
CA LYS A 119 -33.63 -12.36 -1.53
C LYS A 119 -33.15 -13.77 -1.17
N ILE A 120 -32.02 -13.82 -0.48
CA ILE A 120 -31.49 -15.00 0.19
C ILE A 120 -31.06 -14.64 1.61
N ASN A 121 -31.14 -15.61 2.52
CA ASN A 121 -30.58 -15.48 3.85
C ASN A 121 -29.30 -16.32 3.91
N LEU A 122 -28.20 -15.69 4.29
CA LEU A 122 -26.92 -16.34 4.53
C LEU A 122 -26.80 -16.64 6.03
N PRO A 123 -26.34 -17.84 6.41
CA PRO A 123 -26.25 -18.21 7.81
C PRO A 123 -25.14 -17.43 8.51
N GLY A 124 -25.32 -17.21 9.82
CA GLY A 124 -24.27 -16.70 10.67
C GLY A 124 -23.14 -17.71 10.89
N ALA A 125 -21.93 -17.20 11.13
CA ALA A 125 -20.71 -17.99 11.34
C ALA A 125 -19.91 -17.42 12.55
N PRO A 126 -18.96 -18.18 13.12
CA PRO A 126 -18.11 -17.69 14.21
C PRO A 126 -17.10 -16.62 13.72
N PRO A 127 -16.49 -15.84 14.64
CA PRO A 127 -15.42 -14.90 14.31
C PRO A 127 -14.28 -15.58 13.55
N GLY A 128 -13.78 -14.88 12.53
CA GLY A 128 -12.72 -15.34 11.64
C GLY A 128 -13.19 -16.07 10.39
N SER A 129 -14.49 -16.38 10.29
CA SER A 129 -15.03 -16.98 9.07
C SER A 129 -15.12 -15.98 7.92
N ARG A 130 -14.81 -16.44 6.71
CA ARG A 130 -15.05 -15.77 5.43
C ARG A 130 -16.28 -16.40 4.77
N ILE A 131 -17.27 -15.59 4.43
CA ILE A 131 -18.46 -16.02 3.71
C ILE A 131 -18.39 -15.46 2.30
N GLU A 132 -18.53 -16.34 1.31
CA GLU A 132 -18.63 -15.97 -0.10
C GLU A 132 -20.02 -16.34 -0.60
N PHE A 133 -20.62 -15.51 -1.46
CA PHE A 133 -21.88 -15.82 -2.10
C PHE A 133 -21.91 -15.38 -3.56
N LYS A 134 -22.75 -16.03 -4.36
CA LYS A 134 -23.01 -15.68 -5.75
C LYS A 134 -24.42 -16.05 -6.18
N ILE A 135 -24.93 -15.35 -7.18
CA ILE A 135 -26.22 -15.61 -7.81
C ILE A 135 -25.96 -16.07 -9.26
N ALA A 136 -26.67 -17.10 -9.67
CA ALA A 136 -26.68 -17.61 -11.04
C ALA A 136 -28.12 -17.55 -11.57
N VAL A 137 -28.29 -16.97 -12.75
CA VAL A 137 -29.60 -16.86 -13.39
C VAL A 137 -29.52 -17.46 -14.77
N THR A 138 -30.39 -18.42 -15.05
CA THR A 138 -30.61 -18.95 -16.38
C THR A 138 -31.96 -18.46 -16.88
N ASP A 139 -32.00 -17.86 -18.07
CA ASP A 139 -33.25 -17.45 -18.71
C ASP A 139 -33.98 -18.65 -19.34
N VAL A 140 -35.19 -18.41 -19.87
CA VAL A 140 -35.98 -19.47 -20.54
C VAL A 140 -35.33 -20.00 -21.82
N GLU A 141 -34.43 -19.24 -22.43
CA GLU A 141 -33.72 -19.58 -23.67
C GLU A 141 -32.46 -20.42 -23.41
N GLY A 142 -31.95 -20.40 -22.18
CA GLY A 142 -30.81 -21.15 -21.69
C GLY A 142 -29.52 -20.35 -21.48
N HIS A 143 -29.53 -19.02 -21.61
CA HIS A 143 -28.35 -18.22 -21.28
C HIS A 143 -28.20 -18.09 -19.78
N THR A 144 -26.96 -18.17 -19.29
CA THR A 144 -26.67 -18.09 -17.85
C THR A 144 -25.77 -16.90 -17.56
N SER A 145 -26.19 -16.09 -16.60
CA SER A 145 -25.41 -14.98 -16.04
C SER A 145 -25.05 -15.24 -14.59
N TYR A 146 -23.96 -14.62 -14.16
CA TYR A 146 -23.47 -14.66 -12.79
C TYR A 146 -23.35 -13.24 -12.23
N SER A 147 -23.69 -13.08 -10.95
CA SER A 147 -23.33 -11.89 -10.18
C SER A 147 -21.84 -11.87 -9.86
N PRO A 148 -21.29 -10.75 -9.36
CA PRO A 148 -20.02 -10.79 -8.64
C PRO A 148 -20.07 -11.82 -7.51
N VAL A 149 -18.91 -12.39 -7.18
CA VAL A 149 -18.74 -13.34 -6.08
C VAL A 149 -18.29 -12.58 -4.84
N TYR A 150 -19.24 -11.93 -4.18
CA TYR A 150 -18.94 -11.12 -3.00
C TYR A 150 -18.43 -11.97 -1.84
N SER A 151 -17.52 -11.38 -1.08
CA SER A 151 -16.99 -11.94 0.16
C SER A 151 -17.14 -10.96 1.30
N TYR A 152 -17.38 -11.46 2.50
CA TYR A 152 -17.35 -10.68 3.74
C TYR A 152 -16.86 -11.55 4.89
N TYR A 153 -16.47 -10.90 5.99
CA TYR A 153 -15.83 -11.54 7.13
C TYR A 153 -16.67 -11.40 8.40
N VAL A 154 -16.55 -12.37 9.30
CA VAL A 154 -17.14 -12.26 10.63
C VAL A 154 -16.07 -11.74 11.59
N ALA A 155 -16.23 -10.50 12.07
CA ALA A 155 -15.28 -9.89 12.99
C ALA A 155 -15.52 -10.29 14.45
N ASN A 156 -14.47 -10.20 15.26
CA ASN A 156 -14.55 -10.32 16.71
C ASN A 156 -14.83 -8.94 17.33
N PRO A 157 -16.07 -8.60 17.71
CA PRO A 157 -16.40 -7.27 18.22
C PRO A 157 -15.72 -6.94 19.56
N GLY A 158 -15.26 -7.96 20.30
CA GLY A 158 -14.52 -7.79 21.55
C GLY A 158 -13.02 -7.56 21.39
N GLY A 159 -12.48 -7.65 20.16
CA GLY A 159 -11.07 -7.43 19.87
C GLY A 159 -10.70 -5.94 19.70
N PRO A 160 -9.40 -5.62 19.68
CA PRO A 160 -8.91 -4.29 19.28
C PRO A 160 -9.44 -3.89 17.90
N LYS A 161 -9.66 -2.59 17.70
CA LYS A 161 -10.17 -2.06 16.42
C LYS A 161 -9.06 -1.92 15.40
N VAL A 162 -9.17 -2.65 14.28
CA VAL A 162 -8.20 -2.60 13.18
C VAL A 162 -8.91 -2.20 11.90
N LEU A 163 -8.55 -1.05 11.34
CA LEU A 163 -9.07 -0.61 10.04
C LEU A 163 -8.16 -1.15 8.94
N ILE A 164 -8.74 -1.80 7.94
CA ILE A 164 -8.05 -2.30 6.77
C ILE A 164 -8.51 -1.48 5.56
N VAL A 165 -7.58 -0.82 4.89
CA VAL A 165 -7.81 -0.17 3.60
C VAL A 165 -7.33 -1.13 2.53
N ASP A 166 -8.27 -1.84 1.91
CA ASP A 166 -7.97 -2.88 0.93
C ASP A 166 -9.08 -2.97 -0.14
N PRO A 167 -8.92 -2.25 -1.27
CA PRO A 167 -9.87 -2.29 -2.37
C PRO A 167 -9.84 -3.61 -3.15
N SER A 168 -8.87 -4.50 -2.90
CA SER A 168 -8.80 -5.78 -3.61
C SER A 168 -9.93 -6.72 -3.23
N VAL A 169 -10.53 -6.58 -2.03
CA VAL A 169 -11.67 -7.41 -1.60
C VAL A 169 -12.87 -7.25 -2.52
N GLU A 170 -13.17 -6.02 -2.94
CA GLU A 170 -14.22 -5.74 -3.92
C GLU A 170 -13.79 -6.18 -5.32
N ALA A 171 -12.58 -5.85 -5.74
CA ALA A 171 -12.08 -6.21 -7.06
C ALA A 171 -12.09 -7.73 -7.32
N MET A 172 -11.71 -8.53 -6.32
CA MET A 172 -11.76 -10.00 -6.39
C MET A 172 -13.18 -10.55 -6.49
N ALA A 173 -14.20 -9.82 -6.03
CA ALA A 173 -15.59 -10.22 -6.25
C ALA A 173 -15.97 -10.13 -7.73
N PHE A 174 -15.48 -9.11 -8.43
CA PHE A 174 -15.73 -8.91 -9.87
C PHE A 174 -14.88 -9.82 -10.74
N GLU A 175 -13.59 -9.99 -10.41
CA GLU A 175 -12.64 -10.81 -11.18
C GLU A 175 -13.17 -12.24 -11.42
N LYS A 176 -13.69 -12.88 -10.37
CA LYS A 176 -14.22 -14.26 -10.41
C LYS A 176 -15.41 -14.45 -11.37
N SER A 177 -16.03 -13.38 -11.86
CA SER A 177 -17.17 -13.44 -12.79
C SER A 177 -17.07 -12.41 -13.92
N LEU A 178 -15.85 -11.93 -14.19
CA LEU A 178 -15.60 -10.80 -15.09
C LEU A 178 -16.21 -11.01 -16.49
N ASP A 179 -16.01 -12.19 -17.09
CA ASP A 179 -16.57 -12.51 -18.42
C ASP A 179 -18.10 -12.37 -18.45
N SER A 180 -18.79 -12.85 -17.40
CA SER A 180 -20.24 -12.75 -17.32
C SER A 180 -20.72 -11.32 -17.10
N LEU A 181 -19.96 -10.54 -16.33
CA LEU A 181 -20.28 -9.14 -16.04
C LEU A 181 -20.10 -8.26 -17.29
N VAL A 182 -19.01 -8.46 -18.04
CA VAL A 182 -18.75 -7.73 -19.29
C VAL A 182 -19.84 -7.95 -20.32
N ILE A 183 -20.34 -9.18 -20.43
CA ILE A 183 -21.47 -9.48 -21.33
C ILE A 183 -22.72 -8.70 -20.87
N GLN A 184 -23.02 -8.67 -19.58
CA GLN A 184 -24.15 -7.91 -19.03
C GLN A 184 -24.01 -6.40 -19.32
N PHE A 185 -22.82 -5.81 -19.13
CA PHE A 185 -22.58 -4.39 -19.40
C PHE A 185 -22.70 -4.03 -20.87
N ASN A 186 -22.12 -4.82 -21.77
CA ASN A 186 -22.19 -4.56 -23.21
C ASN A 186 -23.62 -4.62 -23.74
N VAL A 187 -24.42 -5.54 -23.20
CA VAL A 187 -25.85 -5.64 -23.49
C VAL A 187 -26.61 -4.42 -22.94
N SER A 188 -26.21 -3.90 -21.77
CA SER A 188 -26.73 -2.62 -21.25
C SER A 188 -26.52 -1.48 -22.25
N GLY A 189 -25.28 -1.15 -22.58
CA GLY A 189 -24.96 0.02 -23.41
C GLY A 189 -25.53 -0.04 -24.82
N SER A 190 -25.74 -1.24 -25.36
CA SER A 190 -26.20 -1.44 -26.74
C SER A 190 -27.72 -1.48 -26.89
N PHE A 191 -28.45 -1.89 -25.83
CA PHE A 191 -29.86 -2.24 -25.97
C PHE A 191 -30.78 -1.76 -24.84
N TYR A 192 -30.26 -1.65 -23.63
CA TYR A 192 -31.07 -1.38 -22.44
C TYR A 192 -30.63 -0.10 -21.74
N HIS A 193 -31.54 0.85 -21.56
CA HIS A 193 -31.19 2.14 -20.97
C HIS A 193 -31.17 2.06 -19.43
N TYR A 194 -30.23 1.34 -18.83
CA TYR A 194 -30.01 1.35 -17.38
C TYR A 194 -28.56 1.69 -17.00
N ASN A 195 -28.36 2.19 -15.79
CA ASN A 195 -27.08 2.66 -15.28
C ASN A 195 -26.33 1.57 -14.48
N LEU A 196 -25.22 1.07 -15.02
CA LEU A 196 -24.24 0.23 -14.32
C LEU A 196 -22.85 0.87 -14.27
N SER A 197 -22.75 2.20 -14.34
CA SER A 197 -21.45 2.89 -14.37
C SER A 197 -20.57 2.60 -13.15
N ASP A 198 -21.19 2.33 -11.99
CA ASP A 198 -20.51 1.93 -10.76
C ASP A 198 -19.86 0.53 -10.89
N PHE A 199 -20.53 -0.41 -11.53
CA PHE A 199 -19.98 -1.75 -11.80
C PHE A 199 -18.90 -1.70 -12.88
N GLU A 200 -19.11 -0.88 -13.93
CA GLU A 200 -18.13 -0.65 -14.99
C GLU A 200 -16.85 -0.03 -14.42
N ALA A 201 -16.96 0.93 -13.50
CA ALA A 201 -15.82 1.56 -12.85
C ALA A 201 -14.91 0.55 -12.11
N VAL A 202 -15.49 -0.52 -11.54
CA VAL A 202 -14.72 -1.60 -10.90
C VAL A 202 -14.18 -2.60 -11.93
N ALA A 203 -14.96 -2.95 -12.96
CA ALA A 203 -14.61 -4.01 -13.91
C ALA A 203 -13.61 -3.56 -15.00
N GLU A 204 -13.70 -2.32 -15.48
CA GLU A 204 -12.87 -1.81 -16.57
C GLU A 204 -11.35 -1.87 -16.29
N PRO A 205 -10.85 -1.51 -15.09
CA PRO A 205 -9.45 -1.71 -14.75
C PRO A 205 -9.04 -3.19 -14.82
N LEU A 206 -9.90 -4.10 -14.35
CA LEU A 206 -9.61 -5.55 -14.32
C LEU A 206 -9.41 -6.14 -15.71
N LEU A 207 -10.13 -5.64 -16.72
CA LEU A 207 -9.97 -6.03 -18.12
C LEU A 207 -8.57 -5.74 -18.69
N LYS A 208 -7.84 -4.81 -18.07
CA LYS A 208 -6.49 -4.40 -18.48
C LYS A 208 -5.40 -5.20 -17.76
N LEU A 209 -5.77 -6.03 -16.79
CA LEU A 209 -4.86 -6.80 -15.95
C LEU A 209 -4.68 -8.23 -16.46
N LYS A 210 -3.63 -8.89 -15.97
CA LYS A 210 -3.49 -10.34 -16.07
C LYS A 210 -4.00 -10.99 -14.78
N PRO A 211 -4.62 -12.19 -14.86
CA PRO A 211 -5.16 -12.87 -13.67
C PRO A 211 -4.13 -13.08 -12.55
N TRP A 212 -2.85 -13.26 -12.88
CA TRP A 212 -1.79 -13.47 -11.89
C TRP A 212 -1.42 -12.21 -11.09
N MET A 213 -1.90 -11.03 -11.48
CA MET A 213 -1.59 -9.75 -10.84
C MET A 213 -2.54 -9.42 -9.68
N LEU A 214 -3.56 -10.26 -9.45
CA LEU A 214 -4.49 -10.14 -8.35
C LEU A 214 -4.50 -11.44 -7.56
N THR A 215 -4.50 -11.32 -6.24
CA THR A 215 -4.52 -12.47 -5.33
C THR A 215 -5.61 -12.25 -4.28
N GLU A 216 -6.23 -13.34 -3.84
CA GLU A 216 -7.24 -13.28 -2.79
C GLU A 216 -6.59 -13.07 -1.42
N HIS A 217 -7.07 -12.08 -0.66
CA HIS A 217 -6.59 -11.80 0.70
C HIS A 217 -7.42 -12.52 1.77
N ASN A 218 -6.73 -12.95 2.83
CA ASN A 218 -7.27 -13.81 3.87
C ASN A 218 -7.46 -13.06 5.21
N TRP A 219 -8.30 -12.03 5.20
CA TRP A 219 -8.57 -11.22 6.40
C TRP A 219 -9.31 -11.95 7.54
N GLY A 220 -9.85 -13.15 7.27
CA GLY A 220 -10.50 -13.99 8.28
C GLY A 220 -9.58 -14.29 9.47
N ASP A 221 -8.28 -14.49 9.21
CA ASP A 221 -7.31 -14.75 10.29
C ASP A 221 -7.17 -13.57 11.26
N LEU A 222 -7.25 -12.33 10.76
CA LEU A 222 -7.30 -11.15 11.62
C LEU A 222 -8.69 -10.98 12.26
N ALA A 223 -9.76 -11.17 11.50
CA ALA A 223 -11.14 -11.05 11.97
C ALA A 223 -11.46 -11.98 13.17
N LYS A 224 -10.74 -13.08 13.30
CA LYS A 224 -10.81 -13.99 14.46
C LYS A 224 -10.42 -13.31 15.78
N TYR A 225 -9.46 -12.40 15.75
CA TYR A 225 -8.88 -11.78 16.95
C TYR A 225 -9.30 -10.33 17.13
N TYR A 226 -9.50 -9.60 16.04
CA TYR A 226 -9.74 -8.16 16.04
C TYR A 226 -11.16 -7.81 15.61
N ASN A 227 -11.61 -6.65 16.06
CA ASN A 227 -12.77 -5.99 15.49
C ASN A 227 -12.25 -5.29 14.22
N ILE A 228 -12.43 -5.93 13.06
CA ILE A 228 -11.95 -5.37 11.79
C ILE A 228 -13.04 -4.61 11.06
N ARG A 229 -12.63 -3.65 10.24
CA ARG A 229 -13.43 -3.08 9.14
C ARG A 229 -12.56 -3.04 7.90
N ILE A 230 -13.13 -3.35 6.75
CA ILE A 230 -12.44 -3.26 5.46
C ILE A 230 -13.14 -2.19 4.64
N VAL A 231 -12.37 -1.22 4.15
CA VAL A 231 -12.90 -0.07 3.44
C VAL A 231 -12.08 0.22 2.18
N SER A 232 -12.70 0.90 1.24
CA SER A 232 -12.01 1.45 0.08
C SER A 232 -11.23 2.74 0.45
N PRO A 233 -10.21 3.13 -0.35
CA PRO A 233 -9.41 4.33 -0.10
C PRO A 233 -10.21 5.61 0.16
N ASP A 234 -11.27 5.86 -0.61
CA ASP A 234 -12.16 7.02 -0.51
C ASP A 234 -12.90 7.11 0.83
N GLU A 235 -13.17 5.97 1.46
CA GLU A 235 -13.86 5.88 2.75
C GLU A 235 -12.91 6.07 3.96
N LEU A 236 -11.59 6.08 3.75
CA LEU A 236 -10.59 6.13 4.83
C LEU A 236 -10.86 7.26 5.83
N SER A 237 -11.12 8.48 5.36
CA SER A 237 -11.27 9.64 6.26
C SER A 237 -12.52 9.54 7.13
N GLU A 238 -13.61 8.98 6.60
CA GLU A 238 -14.83 8.72 7.35
C GLU A 238 -14.62 7.58 8.35
N ALA A 239 -13.99 6.49 7.91
CA ALA A 239 -13.69 5.33 8.74
C ALA A 239 -12.79 5.69 9.93
N LEU A 240 -11.76 6.53 9.75
CA LEU A 240 -10.92 7.02 10.86
C LEU A 240 -11.75 7.75 11.92
N ARG A 241 -12.72 8.57 11.50
CA ARG A 241 -13.59 9.35 12.40
C ARG A 241 -14.63 8.48 13.11
N GLU A 242 -15.29 7.58 12.39
CA GLU A 242 -16.41 6.79 12.92
C GLU A 242 -15.94 5.56 13.68
N PHE A 243 -14.98 4.83 13.12
CA PHE A 243 -14.51 3.59 13.71
C PHE A 243 -13.51 3.83 14.83
N GLN A 244 -12.69 4.88 14.72
CA GLN A 244 -11.59 5.19 15.64
C GLN A 244 -10.67 3.98 15.85
N PRO A 245 -10.00 3.49 14.78
CA PRO A 245 -9.12 2.33 14.87
C PRO A 245 -7.90 2.57 15.75
N GLN A 246 -7.44 1.50 16.40
CA GLN A 246 -6.17 1.47 17.14
C GLN A 246 -4.99 1.10 16.24
N ALA A 247 -5.25 0.45 15.11
CA ALA A 247 -4.27 0.22 14.05
C ALA A 247 -4.92 0.34 12.66
N VAL A 248 -4.15 0.80 11.69
CA VAL A 248 -4.53 0.90 10.29
C VAL A 248 -3.62 0.01 9.45
N VAL A 249 -4.21 -0.82 8.59
CA VAL A 249 -3.52 -1.64 7.59
C VAL A 249 -3.78 -1.03 6.21
N LEU A 250 -2.74 -0.65 5.48
CA LEU A 250 -2.83 -0.25 4.08
C LEU A 250 -2.32 -1.41 3.21
N SER A 251 -3.23 -2.04 2.48
CA SER A 251 -2.91 -3.25 1.70
C SER A 251 -3.09 -3.03 0.20
N ASN A 252 -2.06 -3.42 -0.54
CA ASN A 252 -2.06 -3.57 -1.99
C ASN A 252 -2.61 -2.36 -2.78
N LEU A 253 -2.30 -1.12 -2.37
CA LEU A 253 -2.81 0.11 -3.00
C LEU A 253 -2.08 0.48 -4.31
N TRP A 254 -1.91 -0.48 -5.22
CA TRP A 254 -1.08 -0.34 -6.40
C TRP A 254 -1.84 0.02 -7.68
N LEU A 255 -3.16 -0.14 -7.77
CA LEU A 255 -3.89 0.42 -8.92
C LEU A 255 -4.02 1.95 -8.77
N PRO A 256 -4.05 2.72 -9.87
CA PRO A 256 -4.17 4.18 -9.81
C PRO A 256 -5.37 4.67 -8.99
N GLU A 257 -6.51 4.04 -9.16
CA GLU A 257 -7.76 4.32 -8.43
C GLU A 257 -7.74 3.85 -6.98
N TRP A 258 -6.78 2.99 -6.61
CA TRP A 258 -6.60 2.50 -5.24
C TRP A 258 -5.67 3.39 -4.41
N GLY A 259 -5.03 4.38 -5.04
CA GLY A 259 -4.09 5.27 -4.37
C GLY A 259 -4.77 6.19 -3.36
N LEU A 260 -4.09 6.48 -2.25
CA LEU A 260 -4.45 7.58 -1.37
C LEU A 260 -4.01 8.90 -1.99
N SER A 261 -4.89 9.89 -1.93
CA SER A 261 -4.57 11.29 -2.21
C SER A 261 -3.68 11.89 -1.11
N LYS A 262 -3.02 13.02 -1.41
CA LYS A 262 -2.18 13.75 -0.43
C LYS A 262 -2.97 14.17 0.81
N ASP A 263 -4.25 14.50 0.65
CA ASP A 263 -5.11 14.92 1.76
C ASP A 263 -5.46 13.73 2.67
N GLN A 264 -5.75 12.56 2.08
CA GLN A 264 -5.95 11.31 2.84
C GLN A 264 -4.69 10.88 3.58
N ILE A 265 -3.51 10.98 2.95
CA ILE A 265 -2.23 10.67 3.62
C ILE A 265 -1.98 11.64 4.78
N SER A 266 -2.31 12.92 4.61
CA SER A 266 -2.21 13.92 5.68
C SER A 266 -3.15 13.61 6.84
N ALA A 267 -4.42 13.30 6.55
CA ALA A 267 -5.41 12.92 7.55
C ALA A 267 -5.00 11.65 8.31
N LEU A 268 -4.44 10.66 7.61
CA LEU A 268 -3.90 9.45 8.22
C LEU A 268 -2.74 9.79 9.16
N ARG A 269 -1.74 10.57 8.70
CA ARG A 269 -0.62 10.99 9.55
C ARG A 269 -1.10 11.66 10.84
N ASP A 270 -1.99 12.64 10.70
CA ASP A 270 -2.49 13.42 11.83
C ASP A 270 -3.26 12.51 12.82
N TYR A 271 -4.01 11.54 12.30
CA TYR A 271 -4.69 10.53 13.10
C TYR A 271 -3.71 9.64 13.87
N LEU A 272 -2.70 9.08 13.18
CA LEU A 272 -1.69 8.19 13.77
C LEU A 272 -0.90 8.91 14.87
N GLU A 273 -0.46 10.15 14.64
CA GLU A 273 0.30 10.95 15.61
C GLU A 273 -0.55 11.36 16.82
N THR A 274 -1.83 11.71 16.62
CA THR A 274 -2.70 12.18 17.69
C THR A 274 -3.21 11.04 18.59
N HIS A 275 -3.48 9.87 18.00
CA HIS A 275 -4.07 8.74 18.71
C HIS A 275 -3.06 7.64 19.06
N HIS A 276 -1.79 7.82 18.67
CA HIS A 276 -0.76 6.79 18.76
C HIS A 276 -1.17 5.46 18.10
N ALA A 277 -1.99 5.55 17.04
CA ALA A 277 -2.53 4.38 16.35
C ALA A 277 -1.43 3.73 15.50
N GLY A 278 -1.37 2.41 15.48
CA GLY A 278 -0.38 1.65 14.72
C GLY A 278 -0.61 1.72 13.20
N LEU A 279 0.46 1.58 12.42
CA LEU A 279 0.40 1.52 10.95
C LEU A 279 1.09 0.24 10.44
N VAL A 280 0.39 -0.53 9.60
CA VAL A 280 0.97 -1.63 8.82
C VAL A 280 0.75 -1.33 7.34
N VAL A 281 1.80 -1.39 6.54
CA VAL A 281 1.75 -1.21 5.09
C VAL A 281 2.31 -2.45 4.43
N THR A 282 1.56 -3.08 3.53
CA THR A 282 1.97 -4.31 2.85
C THR A 282 2.46 -4.07 1.43
N SER A 283 2.82 -5.17 0.75
CA SER A 283 3.33 -5.19 -0.62
C SER A 283 2.41 -4.45 -1.60
N GLY A 284 2.97 -3.89 -2.67
CA GLY A 284 2.21 -3.16 -3.69
C GLY A 284 1.87 -1.71 -3.33
N THR A 285 1.60 -1.39 -2.05
CA THR A 285 1.16 -0.04 -1.63
C THR A 285 2.15 1.07 -2.00
N LEU A 286 3.46 0.82 -2.02
CA LEU A 286 4.46 1.83 -2.39
C LEU A 286 4.81 1.83 -3.89
N PHE A 287 4.05 1.15 -4.75
CA PHE A 287 4.36 1.07 -6.18
C PHE A 287 4.19 2.43 -6.89
N ASP A 288 5.31 3.03 -7.28
CA ASP A 288 5.38 4.43 -7.73
C ASP A 288 5.13 4.63 -9.23
N ALA A 289 5.03 3.56 -10.03
CA ALA A 289 4.66 3.68 -11.44
C ALA A 289 3.18 4.04 -11.64
N THR A 290 2.33 3.70 -10.67
CA THR A 290 0.89 3.97 -10.66
C THR A 290 0.53 5.04 -9.64
N ASN A 291 1.13 5.00 -8.45
CA ASN A 291 0.84 5.91 -7.34
C ASN A 291 2.10 6.62 -6.82
N PRO A 292 2.73 7.50 -7.61
CA PRO A 292 3.97 8.18 -7.22
C PRO A 292 3.82 9.05 -5.96
N GLN A 293 2.62 9.54 -5.66
CA GLN A 293 2.32 10.31 -4.46
C GLN A 293 2.54 9.52 -3.15
N HIS A 294 2.52 8.18 -3.20
CA HIS A 294 2.80 7.34 -2.02
C HIS A 294 4.27 7.41 -1.57
N ILE A 295 5.20 7.77 -2.47
CA ILE A 295 6.60 8.00 -2.12
C ILE A 295 6.80 9.36 -1.44
N GLY A 296 6.08 10.39 -1.89
CA GLY A 296 6.25 11.78 -1.44
C GLY A 296 7.11 12.62 -2.39
N SER A 297 7.46 13.84 -1.98
CA SER A 297 8.24 14.76 -2.82
C SER A 297 9.23 15.63 -2.04
N VAL A 298 10.22 16.17 -2.76
CA VAL A 298 11.35 16.95 -2.22
C VAL A 298 10.94 18.29 -1.59
N ASP A 299 9.71 18.73 -1.84
CA ASP A 299 9.09 19.93 -1.27
C ASP A 299 8.52 19.70 0.14
N GLY A 300 8.58 18.47 0.65
CA GLY A 300 8.02 18.10 1.96
C GLY A 300 6.56 17.66 1.92
N SER A 301 5.95 17.47 0.74
CA SER A 301 4.61 16.87 0.66
C SER A 301 4.60 15.49 1.33
N PRO A 302 3.55 15.16 2.10
CA PRO A 302 3.45 13.86 2.76
C PRO A 302 3.36 12.71 1.75
N GLY A 303 4.01 11.61 2.09
CA GLY A 303 3.90 10.32 1.40
C GLY A 303 3.87 9.19 2.42
N ILE A 304 3.32 8.04 2.04
CA ILE A 304 3.29 6.83 2.88
C ILE A 304 4.70 6.38 3.24
N ALA A 305 5.67 6.51 2.31
CA ALA A 305 7.07 6.22 2.59
C ALA A 305 7.63 7.03 3.77
N GLY A 306 7.26 8.31 3.89
CA GLY A 306 7.65 9.15 5.03
C GLY A 306 7.05 8.69 6.35
N LEU A 307 5.79 8.20 6.34
CA LEU A 307 5.15 7.62 7.52
C LEU A 307 5.83 6.33 8.03
N LEU A 308 6.61 5.68 7.15
CA LEU A 308 7.36 4.46 7.39
C LEU A 308 8.86 4.72 7.69
N GLY A 309 9.30 5.99 7.70
CA GLY A 309 10.72 6.33 7.84
C GLY A 309 11.57 5.99 6.61
N LEU A 310 10.95 5.88 5.44
CA LEU A 310 11.60 5.56 4.15
C LEU A 310 11.83 6.81 3.28
N ASP A 311 12.04 7.98 3.91
CA ASP A 311 12.29 9.27 3.24
C ASP A 311 13.37 9.23 2.12
N PRO A 312 14.46 8.42 2.19
CA PRO A 312 15.43 8.36 1.09
C PRO A 312 14.84 7.90 -0.24
N LEU A 313 13.69 7.22 -0.26
CA LEU A 313 12.98 6.85 -1.50
C LEU A 313 12.51 8.09 -2.28
N ILE A 314 12.26 9.22 -1.61
CA ILE A 314 11.90 10.49 -2.26
C ILE A 314 13.02 10.96 -3.19
N MET A 315 14.29 10.72 -2.81
CA MET A 315 15.44 11.09 -3.63
C MET A 315 15.50 10.28 -4.93
N ALA A 316 15.17 8.98 -4.87
CA ALA A 316 15.12 8.13 -6.05
C ALA A 316 14.12 8.68 -7.09
N GLY A 317 12.91 9.05 -6.63
CA GLY A 317 11.87 9.61 -7.48
C GLY A 317 12.31 10.92 -8.15
N ALA A 318 12.88 11.83 -7.38
CA ALA A 318 13.31 13.14 -7.87
C ALA A 318 14.53 13.11 -8.81
N ALA A 319 15.34 12.05 -8.75
CA ALA A 319 16.52 11.91 -9.59
C ALA A 319 16.23 11.34 -10.98
N LYS A 320 15.04 10.76 -11.22
CA LYS A 320 14.74 9.98 -12.43
C LYS A 320 15.01 10.74 -13.72
N ASP A 321 14.52 11.97 -13.83
CA ASP A 321 14.65 12.76 -15.06
C ASP A 321 16.11 13.12 -15.36
N GLY A 322 16.82 13.63 -14.35
CA GLY A 322 18.21 14.06 -14.53
C GLY A 322 19.21 12.91 -14.72
N LEU A 323 18.83 11.68 -14.37
CA LEU A 323 19.63 10.47 -14.58
C LEU A 323 19.16 9.62 -15.77
N ASN A 324 18.19 10.09 -16.56
CA ASN A 324 17.60 9.33 -17.68
C ASN A 324 17.00 7.97 -17.27
N LEU A 325 16.37 7.93 -16.10
CA LEU A 325 15.74 6.76 -15.50
C LEU A 325 14.21 6.94 -15.36
N THR A 326 13.59 7.75 -16.22
CA THR A 326 12.16 8.08 -16.18
C THR A 326 11.22 6.88 -16.32
N ARG A 327 11.70 5.81 -16.95
CA ARG A 327 10.97 4.54 -17.12
C ARG A 327 11.19 3.55 -15.98
N ALA A 328 12.05 3.87 -15.01
CA ALA A 328 12.30 3.04 -13.84
C ALA A 328 11.36 3.42 -12.69
N SER A 329 10.87 2.41 -11.99
CA SER A 329 10.16 2.56 -10.71
C SER A 329 11.13 2.38 -9.56
N VAL A 330 10.90 3.11 -8.47
CA VAL A 330 11.66 2.99 -7.23
C VAL A 330 11.30 1.68 -6.52
N MET A 331 10.00 1.43 -6.38
CA MET A 331 9.44 0.22 -5.78
C MET A 331 8.84 -0.63 -6.89
N VAL A 332 9.04 -1.95 -6.83
CA VAL A 332 8.54 -2.87 -7.86
C VAL A 332 7.92 -4.11 -7.20
N PRO A 333 6.60 -4.30 -7.29
CA PRO A 333 5.91 -5.48 -6.76
C PRO A 333 6.09 -6.72 -7.65
N PHE A 334 5.46 -7.82 -7.26
CA PHE A 334 5.40 -9.08 -8.00
C PHE A 334 6.74 -9.80 -8.20
N ILE A 335 7.66 -9.66 -7.24
CA ILE A 335 8.94 -10.37 -7.21
C ILE A 335 8.82 -11.62 -6.34
N GLY A 336 8.92 -12.81 -6.95
CA GLY A 336 8.84 -14.09 -6.26
C GLY A 336 10.13 -14.91 -6.43
N THR A 337 11.09 -14.74 -5.52
CA THR A 337 12.39 -15.43 -5.58
C THR A 337 12.39 -16.81 -4.93
N GLY A 338 11.33 -17.16 -4.19
CA GLY A 338 11.13 -18.47 -3.57
C GLY A 338 11.96 -18.74 -2.30
N TYR A 339 12.54 -17.70 -1.69
CA TYR A 339 13.29 -17.83 -0.44
C TYR A 339 12.41 -17.59 0.79
N SER A 340 12.59 -18.42 1.81
CA SER A 340 11.91 -18.29 3.10
C SER A 340 12.31 -16.99 3.82
N LEU A 341 11.37 -16.46 4.59
CA LEU A 341 11.55 -15.30 5.44
C LEU A 341 12.23 -15.72 6.75
N VAL A 342 13.39 -15.14 7.03
CA VAL A 342 14.11 -15.27 8.30
C VAL A 342 13.63 -14.16 9.23
N LEU A 343 13.07 -14.54 10.38
CA LEU A 343 12.57 -13.62 11.40
C LEU A 343 13.70 -13.21 12.33
N SER A 344 13.74 -11.93 12.71
CA SER A 344 14.67 -11.40 13.70
C SER A 344 14.28 -11.86 15.10
N GLU A 345 15.24 -11.86 16.03
CA GLU A 345 14.94 -11.94 17.46
C GLU A 345 14.61 -10.55 18.05
N ARG A 346 14.75 -9.49 17.25
CA ARG A 346 14.32 -8.13 17.59
C ARG A 346 12.88 -7.90 17.13
N GLY A 347 12.10 -7.20 17.94
CA GLY A 347 10.70 -6.89 17.65
C GLY A 347 9.73 -7.99 18.10
N PRO A 348 8.65 -8.28 17.35
CA PRO A 348 7.58 -9.18 17.81
C PRO A 348 7.84 -10.67 17.57
N PHE A 349 9.05 -11.04 17.18
CA PHE A 349 9.40 -12.40 16.77
C PHE A 349 10.43 -13.00 17.73
N ASN A 350 10.43 -14.33 17.81
CA ASN A 350 11.38 -15.11 18.61
C ASN A 350 12.42 -15.81 17.71
N GLY A 351 12.80 -15.17 16.59
CA GLY A 351 13.56 -15.81 15.52
C GLY A 351 12.77 -16.84 14.72
N GLY A 352 13.48 -17.61 13.89
CA GLY A 352 12.93 -18.69 13.07
C GLY A 352 12.80 -18.36 11.58
N THR A 353 12.21 -19.29 10.82
CA THR A 353 12.00 -19.18 9.38
C THR A 353 10.57 -19.50 9.01
N VAL A 354 10.01 -18.76 8.05
CA VAL A 354 8.66 -18.97 7.50
C VAL A 354 8.79 -19.12 5.99
N ASP A 355 8.22 -20.17 5.42
CA ASP A 355 8.18 -20.32 3.97
C ASP A 355 7.21 -19.30 3.38
N VAL A 356 7.66 -18.61 2.33
CA VAL A 356 6.89 -17.54 1.68
C VAL A 356 6.47 -18.02 0.31
N GLY A 357 5.15 -18.18 0.13
CA GLY A 357 4.54 -18.54 -1.16
C GLY A 357 4.09 -17.33 -1.98
N THR A 358 4.13 -16.15 -1.37
CA THR A 358 3.59 -14.90 -1.91
C THR A 358 4.64 -14.04 -2.62
N TYR A 359 4.15 -13.02 -3.35
CA TYR A 359 5.03 -12.05 -3.98
C TYR A 359 5.62 -11.05 -2.99
N SER A 360 6.74 -10.47 -3.38
CA SER A 360 7.38 -9.38 -2.68
C SER A 360 7.54 -8.13 -3.56
N THR A 361 7.71 -7.00 -2.90
CA THR A 361 8.07 -5.71 -3.47
C THR A 361 9.53 -5.40 -3.17
N VAL A 362 10.31 -5.06 -4.20
CA VAL A 362 11.71 -4.62 -4.08
C VAL A 362 11.80 -3.10 -4.19
N GLY A 363 12.91 -2.52 -3.75
CA GLY A 363 13.19 -1.08 -3.75
C GLY A 363 13.72 -0.57 -2.43
N TRP A 364 13.27 -1.18 -1.32
CA TRP A 364 13.66 -0.83 0.04
C TRP A 364 15.12 -1.15 0.40
N GLN A 365 15.80 -1.99 -0.41
CA GLN A 365 17.13 -2.52 -0.11
C GLN A 365 18.24 -1.48 -0.01
N TYR A 366 18.01 -0.21 -0.37
CA TYR A 366 18.98 0.87 -0.16
C TYR A 366 19.44 0.99 1.30
N VAL A 367 18.66 0.46 2.25
CA VAL A 367 18.98 0.39 3.69
C VAL A 367 20.00 -0.71 4.05
N LEU A 368 20.28 -1.65 3.14
CA LEU A 368 21.18 -2.77 3.38
C LEU A 368 22.66 -2.36 3.30
N SER A 369 23.55 -3.22 3.79
CA SER A 369 24.99 -3.11 3.51
C SER A 369 25.28 -3.34 2.02
N SER A 370 26.43 -2.88 1.52
CA SER A 370 26.84 -3.08 0.12
C SER A 370 26.83 -4.54 -0.30
N THR A 371 27.32 -5.43 0.58
CA THR A 371 27.34 -6.87 0.35
C THR A 371 25.94 -7.45 0.19
N HIS A 372 25.03 -7.14 1.12
CA HIS A 372 23.67 -7.67 1.10
C HIS A 372 22.83 -7.07 -0.03
N PHE A 373 23.00 -5.77 -0.32
CA PHE A 373 22.41 -5.13 -1.49
C PHE A 373 22.82 -5.84 -2.79
N GLY A 374 24.11 -6.17 -2.94
CA GLY A 374 24.61 -6.89 -4.11
C GLY A 374 24.03 -8.31 -4.25
N ILE A 375 23.72 -8.99 -3.13
CA ILE A 375 23.03 -10.30 -3.15
C ILE A 375 21.59 -10.14 -3.65
N ALA A 376 20.83 -9.19 -3.09
CA ALA A 376 19.47 -8.89 -3.52
C ALA A 376 19.43 -8.56 -5.01
N LYS A 377 20.26 -7.62 -5.46
CA LYS A 377 20.32 -7.17 -6.86
C LYS A 377 20.54 -8.33 -7.83
N ARG A 378 21.45 -9.27 -7.51
CA ARG A 378 21.67 -10.47 -8.35
C ARG A 378 20.47 -11.40 -8.36
N SER A 379 19.84 -11.64 -7.21
CA SER A 379 18.68 -12.53 -7.12
C SER A 379 17.48 -11.99 -7.90
N VAL A 380 17.17 -10.70 -7.70
CA VAL A 380 16.06 -10.02 -8.40
C VAL A 380 16.31 -9.94 -9.90
N SER A 381 17.55 -9.62 -10.33
CA SER A 381 17.91 -9.60 -11.76
C SER A 381 17.75 -10.98 -12.40
N ARG A 382 18.13 -12.05 -11.71
CA ARG A 382 17.92 -13.43 -12.17
C ARG A 382 16.44 -13.75 -12.31
N PHE A 383 15.63 -13.45 -11.29
CA PHE A 383 14.17 -13.63 -11.35
C PHE A 383 13.56 -12.90 -12.55
N ALA A 384 13.93 -11.64 -12.78
CA ALA A 384 13.43 -10.85 -13.91
C ALA A 384 13.82 -11.46 -15.26
N ALA A 385 15.05 -11.97 -15.39
CA ALA A 385 15.51 -12.64 -16.61
C ALA A 385 14.75 -13.95 -16.88
N GLU A 386 14.49 -14.74 -15.83
CA GLU A 386 13.76 -16.02 -15.91
C GLU A 386 12.25 -15.81 -16.16
N ASN A 387 11.70 -14.65 -15.77
CA ASN A 387 10.26 -14.34 -15.87
C ASN A 387 9.93 -13.25 -16.90
N GLY A 388 10.79 -13.03 -17.91
CA GLY A 388 10.68 -11.90 -18.84
C GLY A 388 9.36 -11.77 -19.61
N LEU A 389 8.56 -12.83 -19.75
CA LEU A 389 7.20 -12.72 -20.29
C LEU A 389 6.26 -11.98 -19.34
N ARG A 390 6.14 -12.43 -18.09
CA ARG A 390 5.31 -11.79 -17.06
C ARG A 390 5.69 -10.32 -16.87
N MET A 391 6.98 -10.01 -16.96
CA MET A 391 7.48 -8.64 -16.82
C MET A 391 7.05 -7.72 -17.95
N ARG A 392 6.95 -8.24 -19.18
CA ARG A 392 6.39 -7.50 -20.31
C ARG A 392 4.89 -7.30 -20.16
N GLU A 393 4.16 -8.34 -19.73
CA GLU A 393 2.72 -8.25 -19.48
C GLU A 393 2.39 -7.21 -18.40
N MET A 394 3.18 -7.16 -17.33
CA MET A 394 3.04 -6.11 -16.32
C MET A 394 3.29 -4.73 -16.92
N GLY A 395 4.39 -4.55 -17.67
CA GLY A 395 4.68 -3.30 -18.38
C GLY A 395 3.53 -2.82 -19.28
N GLU A 396 2.92 -3.74 -20.02
CA GLU A 396 1.75 -3.47 -20.87
C GLU A 396 0.52 -3.11 -20.06
N SER A 397 0.24 -3.85 -18.98
CA SER A 397 -0.91 -3.59 -18.10
C SER A 397 -0.80 -2.21 -17.46
N ILE A 398 0.37 -1.85 -16.92
CA ILE A 398 0.62 -0.52 -16.34
C ILE A 398 0.47 0.57 -17.39
N LYS A 399 0.98 0.36 -18.61
CA LYS A 399 0.80 1.31 -19.72
C LYS A 399 -0.67 1.48 -20.09
N ASN A 400 -1.46 0.41 -20.10
CA ASN A 400 -2.88 0.46 -20.43
C ASN A 400 -3.71 1.16 -19.34
N LEU A 401 -3.29 1.05 -18.08
CA LEU A 401 -3.93 1.71 -16.94
C LEU A 401 -3.59 3.21 -16.86
N THR A 402 -2.31 3.55 -17.04
CA THR A 402 -1.80 4.89 -16.70
C THR A 402 -1.37 5.73 -17.91
N GLY A 403 -1.20 5.11 -19.07
CA GLY A 403 -0.51 5.70 -20.23
C GLY A 403 1.01 5.80 -20.08
N VAL A 404 1.58 5.51 -18.91
CA VAL A 404 3.00 5.65 -18.61
C VAL A 404 3.79 4.44 -19.10
N GLN A 405 4.92 4.68 -19.77
CA GLN A 405 5.85 3.59 -20.12
C GLN A 405 6.68 3.19 -18.91
N PHE A 406 6.47 1.96 -18.44
CA PHE A 406 7.22 1.35 -17.35
C PHE A 406 8.15 0.26 -17.89
N ASN A 407 9.44 0.34 -17.52
CA ASN A 407 10.44 -0.68 -17.86
C ASN A 407 10.73 -1.54 -16.62
N PHE A 408 10.07 -2.69 -16.55
CA PHE A 408 10.25 -3.63 -15.45
C PHE A 408 11.71 -4.07 -15.31
N SER A 409 12.35 -4.52 -16.40
CA SER A 409 13.72 -5.06 -16.33
C SER A 409 14.73 -4.02 -15.82
N LEU A 410 14.58 -2.77 -16.23
CA LEU A 410 15.39 -1.66 -15.69
C LEU A 410 15.13 -1.46 -14.20
N SER A 411 13.87 -1.49 -13.78
CA SER A 411 13.50 -1.29 -12.37
C SER A 411 13.97 -2.46 -11.49
N ALA A 412 13.81 -3.70 -11.96
CA ALA A 412 14.26 -4.93 -11.30
C ALA A 412 15.79 -5.06 -11.23
N SER A 413 16.53 -4.31 -12.06
CA SER A 413 17.99 -4.16 -11.89
C SER A 413 18.37 -3.35 -10.63
N MET A 414 17.37 -2.76 -9.96
CA MET A 414 17.50 -1.96 -8.74
C MET A 414 18.41 -0.74 -8.90
N VAL A 415 18.42 -0.15 -10.11
CA VAL A 415 19.24 1.02 -10.44
C VAL A 415 18.92 2.24 -9.56
N LEU A 416 17.64 2.53 -9.31
CA LEU A 416 17.24 3.66 -8.46
C LEU A 416 17.58 3.44 -6.98
N PRO A 417 17.31 2.27 -6.38
CA PRO A 417 17.83 1.93 -5.06
C PRO A 417 19.36 2.02 -4.94
N GLU A 418 20.11 1.65 -6.00
CA GLU A 418 21.57 1.76 -6.03
C GLU A 418 22.03 3.24 -6.04
N VAL A 419 21.35 4.09 -6.80
CA VAL A 419 21.62 5.53 -6.81
C VAL A 419 21.40 6.15 -5.43
N VAL A 420 20.31 5.79 -4.75
CA VAL A 420 20.06 6.21 -3.35
C VAL A 420 21.10 5.61 -2.40
N PHE A 421 21.48 4.36 -2.62
CA PHE A 421 22.49 3.67 -1.84
C PHE A 421 23.82 4.45 -1.84
N SER A 422 24.22 5.02 -3.00
CA SER A 422 25.48 5.73 -3.22
C SER A 422 25.39 7.25 -3.20
N MET A 423 24.24 7.83 -2.82
CA MET A 423 24.06 9.28 -2.85
C MET A 423 25.01 10.00 -1.88
N GLU A 424 25.38 11.24 -2.21
CA GLU A 424 26.11 12.12 -1.31
C GLU A 424 25.19 13.21 -0.76
N VAL A 425 25.07 13.30 0.57
CA VAL A 425 24.31 14.37 1.24
C VAL A 425 25.22 15.55 1.54
N THR A 426 25.06 16.64 0.79
CA THR A 426 25.81 17.89 0.96
C THR A 426 25.10 18.82 1.94
N ASP A 427 25.68 19.99 2.24
CA ASP A 427 25.05 20.97 3.13
C ASP A 427 23.80 21.63 2.51
N LYS A 428 23.66 21.61 1.18
CA LYS A 428 22.60 22.31 0.43
C LYS A 428 21.56 21.38 -0.19
N GLY A 429 21.82 20.08 -0.22
CA GLY A 429 21.00 19.14 -0.96
C GLY A 429 21.67 17.78 -1.12
N VAL A 430 21.20 17.00 -2.09
CA VAL A 430 21.69 15.64 -2.37
C VAL A 430 22.28 15.59 -3.76
N VAL A 431 23.43 14.93 -3.88
CA VAL A 431 24.11 14.68 -5.15
C VAL A 431 24.03 13.20 -5.47
N MET A 432 23.63 12.89 -6.70
CA MET A 432 23.48 11.52 -7.19
C MET A 432 24.14 11.39 -8.56
N THR A 433 24.75 10.24 -8.80
CA THR A 433 25.48 9.96 -10.04
C THR A 433 25.10 8.59 -10.57
N HIS A 434 24.83 8.50 -11.87
CA HIS A 434 24.59 7.25 -12.58
C HIS A 434 25.10 7.36 -14.01
N ASP A 435 25.90 6.38 -14.46
CA ASP A 435 26.44 6.33 -15.83
C ASP A 435 27.09 7.64 -16.32
N GLY A 436 27.81 8.33 -15.42
CA GLY A 436 28.48 9.60 -15.70
C GLY A 436 27.56 10.84 -15.67
N LEU A 437 26.24 10.66 -15.58
CA LEU A 437 25.29 11.75 -15.32
C LEU A 437 25.29 12.09 -13.83
N LYS A 438 25.30 13.39 -13.51
CA LYS A 438 25.26 13.91 -12.16
C LYS A 438 24.03 14.80 -11.99
N VAL A 439 23.28 14.56 -10.92
CA VAL A 439 22.13 15.38 -10.52
C VAL A 439 22.38 15.96 -9.13
N GLU A 440 22.09 17.25 -8.97
CA GLU A 440 22.08 17.93 -7.69
C GLU A 440 20.65 18.33 -7.37
N LEU A 441 20.09 17.77 -6.30
CA LEU A 441 18.73 18.06 -5.85
C LEU A 441 18.76 19.05 -4.70
N ALA A 442 18.07 20.18 -4.88
CA ALA A 442 17.68 21.04 -3.78
C ALA A 442 16.51 20.39 -3.02
N VAL A 443 16.64 20.31 -1.71
CA VAL A 443 15.68 19.62 -0.83
C VAL A 443 15.24 20.59 0.27
N GLU A 444 13.97 20.53 0.65
CA GLU A 444 13.47 21.22 1.84
C GLU A 444 14.35 20.86 3.06
N ARG A 445 14.58 21.84 3.94
CA ARG A 445 15.63 21.75 4.95
C ARG A 445 15.37 20.66 5.99
N GLY A 446 14.13 20.50 6.45
CA GLY A 446 13.71 19.42 7.35
C GLY A 446 13.96 18.05 6.72
N LEU A 447 13.46 17.84 5.50
CA LEU A 447 13.69 16.59 4.76
C LEU A 447 15.18 16.30 4.53
N LEU A 448 15.99 17.32 4.20
CA LEU A 448 17.44 17.15 3.99
C LEU A 448 18.16 16.61 5.23
N GLU A 449 17.84 17.11 6.42
CA GLU A 449 18.49 16.64 7.64
C GLU A 449 18.00 15.24 8.05
N ARG A 450 16.73 14.91 7.83
CA ARG A 450 16.24 13.52 8.00
C ARG A 450 16.96 12.56 7.04
N ILE A 451 17.15 12.94 5.78
CA ILE A 451 17.92 12.16 4.80
C ILE A 451 19.38 12.03 5.23
N ARG A 452 20.02 13.10 5.71
CA ARG A 452 21.41 13.05 6.23
C ARG A 452 21.53 12.03 7.34
N LEU A 453 20.57 12.03 8.27
CA LEU A 453 20.54 11.10 9.39
C LEU A 453 20.31 9.67 8.92
N LEU A 454 19.24 9.40 8.17
CA LEU A 454 18.91 8.05 7.68
C LEU A 454 20.02 7.46 6.81
N HIS A 455 20.68 8.29 5.99
CA HIS A 455 21.84 7.86 5.21
C HIS A 455 23.02 7.42 6.10
N ALA A 456 23.25 8.11 7.21
CA ALA A 456 24.28 7.73 8.19
C ALA A 456 23.87 6.52 9.06
N LEU A 457 22.57 6.34 9.31
CA LEU A 457 21.99 5.22 10.08
C LEU A 457 21.72 3.97 9.23
N LYS A 458 22.12 3.96 7.96
CA LYS A 458 21.90 2.84 7.05
C LYS A 458 22.35 1.51 7.66
N GLY A 459 21.46 0.52 7.61
CA GLY A 459 21.63 -0.79 8.24
C GLY A 459 21.10 -0.88 9.67
N TYR A 460 20.70 0.26 10.27
CA TYR A 460 20.14 0.32 11.62
C TYR A 460 18.73 0.90 11.66
N ALA A 461 18.44 1.92 10.84
CA ALA A 461 17.11 2.55 10.74
C ALA A 461 16.67 2.66 9.27
N PRO A 462 15.43 2.25 8.91
CA PRO A 462 14.47 1.53 9.77
C PRO A 462 14.98 0.15 10.22
N MET A 463 14.40 -0.38 11.30
CA MET A 463 14.79 -1.67 11.86
C MET A 463 14.37 -2.80 10.93
N LEU A 464 15.28 -3.73 10.64
CA LEU A 464 14.96 -4.93 9.85
C LEU A 464 14.45 -6.05 10.76
N LEU A 465 13.14 -6.25 10.81
CA LEU A 465 12.47 -7.25 11.64
C LEU A 465 12.47 -8.64 11.00
N ALA A 466 12.51 -8.72 9.67
CA ALA A 466 12.62 -9.98 8.95
C ALA A 466 13.18 -9.73 7.55
N ARG A 467 13.74 -10.78 6.95
CA ARG A 467 14.22 -10.74 5.56
C ARG A 467 14.31 -12.12 4.95
N THR A 468 14.18 -12.21 3.64
CA THR A 468 14.55 -13.44 2.93
C THR A 468 16.06 -13.66 2.98
N SER A 469 16.51 -14.90 2.79
CA SER A 469 17.95 -15.21 2.78
C SER A 469 18.71 -14.54 1.63
N ASP A 470 18.03 -14.23 0.53
CA ASP A 470 18.56 -13.50 -0.61
C ASP A 470 18.33 -11.98 -0.55
N TYR A 471 17.71 -11.47 0.52
CA TYR A 471 17.44 -10.04 0.75
C TYR A 471 16.48 -9.39 -0.27
N SER A 472 15.76 -10.17 -1.07
CA SER A 472 14.72 -9.65 -1.98
C SER A 472 13.45 -9.22 -1.24
N GLY A 473 13.03 -9.96 -0.21
CA GLY A 473 11.93 -9.62 0.66
C GLY A 473 12.39 -9.16 2.05
N GLY A 474 11.63 -8.27 2.69
CA GLY A 474 11.95 -7.75 4.01
C GLY A 474 10.77 -7.13 4.74
N ILE A 475 10.88 -7.07 6.06
CA ILE A 475 9.93 -6.39 6.94
C ILE A 475 10.71 -5.33 7.72
N LEU A 476 10.34 -4.08 7.49
CA LEU A 476 10.97 -2.90 8.09
C LEU A 476 10.04 -2.28 9.12
N ALA A 477 10.60 -1.74 10.17
CA ALA A 477 9.84 -1.10 11.23
C ALA A 477 10.45 0.21 11.71
N MET A 478 9.56 1.09 12.15
CA MET A 478 9.89 2.36 12.75
C MET A 478 9.05 2.56 14.03
N GLU A 479 9.67 3.13 15.05
CA GLU A 479 9.00 3.57 16.27
C GLU A 479 9.06 5.10 16.37
N GLY A 480 8.07 5.72 17.03
CA GLY A 480 7.95 7.17 17.13
C GLY A 480 6.75 7.61 17.96
N ASP A 481 5.90 8.48 17.42
CA ASP A 481 4.58 8.78 18.02
C ASP A 481 3.58 7.66 17.79
N TYR A 482 3.89 6.74 16.88
CA TYR A 482 3.20 5.49 16.64
C TYR A 482 4.22 4.46 16.18
N ARG A 483 3.84 3.19 16.19
CA ARG A 483 4.62 2.12 15.56
C ARG A 483 4.16 1.92 14.12
N ALA A 484 5.12 1.83 13.22
CA ALA A 484 4.89 1.64 11.80
C ALA A 484 5.68 0.44 11.28
N VAL A 485 5.04 -0.37 10.45
CA VAL A 485 5.67 -1.52 9.77
C VAL A 485 5.41 -1.44 8.28
N TYR A 486 6.46 -1.68 7.50
CA TYR A 486 6.36 -2.00 6.08
C TYR A 486 6.73 -3.46 5.87
N SER A 487 5.78 -4.26 5.40
CA SER A 487 6.06 -5.59 4.86
C SER A 487 6.20 -5.49 3.36
N SER A 488 7.38 -5.83 2.86
CA SER A 488 7.58 -5.97 1.42
C SER A 488 7.00 -7.28 0.88
N VAL A 489 6.53 -8.19 1.74
CA VAL A 489 5.89 -9.47 1.37
C VAL A 489 4.38 -9.32 1.51
N GLU A 490 3.61 -9.87 0.57
CA GLU A 490 2.13 -9.85 0.55
C GLU A 490 1.54 -10.89 1.53
N LEU A 491 1.83 -10.72 2.82
CA LEU A 491 1.50 -11.67 3.89
C LEU A 491 0.00 -11.99 3.97
N GLU A 492 -0.85 -11.03 3.63
CA GLU A 492 -2.31 -11.14 3.62
C GLU A 492 -2.85 -12.12 2.56
N ALA A 493 -2.08 -12.38 1.51
CA ALA A 493 -2.38 -13.37 0.47
C ALA A 493 -1.77 -14.75 0.77
N GLY A 494 -1.06 -14.87 1.88
CA GLY A 494 -0.26 -16.03 2.22
C GLY A 494 -1.00 -17.16 2.91
N SER A 495 -0.21 -18.16 3.29
CA SER A 495 -0.60 -19.28 4.14
C SER A 495 -0.84 -18.85 5.60
N THR A 496 -1.31 -19.77 6.44
CA THR A 496 -1.49 -19.55 7.88
C THR A 496 -0.20 -19.10 8.58
N GLU A 497 0.97 -19.51 8.10
CA GLU A 497 2.26 -19.11 8.67
C GLU A 497 2.58 -17.64 8.36
N GLU A 498 2.37 -17.21 7.11
CA GLU A 498 2.50 -15.81 6.68
C GLU A 498 1.48 -14.91 7.38
N LEU A 499 0.23 -15.35 7.51
CA LEU A 499 -0.83 -14.63 8.23
C LEU A 499 -0.53 -14.52 9.73
N SER A 500 0.12 -15.53 10.33
CA SER A 500 0.61 -15.46 11.71
C SER A 500 1.69 -14.39 11.89
N VAL A 501 2.56 -14.19 10.89
CA VAL A 501 3.53 -13.08 10.86
C VAL A 501 2.80 -11.74 10.80
N LEU A 502 1.83 -11.58 9.90
CA LEU A 502 1.02 -10.36 9.78
C LEU A 502 0.31 -10.03 11.11
N ARG A 503 -0.33 -11.01 11.75
CA ARG A 503 -0.96 -10.83 13.06
C ARG A 503 0.04 -10.33 14.11
N LYS A 504 1.22 -10.94 14.20
CA LYS A 504 2.26 -10.48 15.15
C LYS A 504 2.70 -9.05 14.90
N LEU A 505 2.72 -8.61 13.64
CA LEU A 505 3.00 -7.21 13.31
C LEU A 505 1.85 -6.29 13.74
N VAL A 506 0.59 -6.69 13.54
CA VAL A 506 -0.58 -5.95 14.03
C VAL A 506 -0.54 -5.83 15.56
N ASP A 507 -0.32 -6.94 16.27
CA ASP A 507 -0.14 -6.94 17.73
C ASP A 507 1.00 -6.01 18.16
N TRP A 508 2.12 -6.02 17.43
CA TRP A 508 3.25 -5.17 17.75
C TRP A 508 2.93 -3.68 17.63
N VAL A 509 2.24 -3.27 16.56
CA VAL A 509 1.90 -1.85 16.36
C VAL A 509 0.80 -1.37 17.31
N LEU A 510 -0.07 -2.27 17.79
CA LEU A 510 -1.08 -1.96 18.80
C LEU A 510 -0.47 -1.67 20.18
N ASN A 511 0.68 -2.27 20.50
CA ASN A 511 1.33 -2.15 21.81
C ASN A 511 2.30 -0.95 21.86
N TYR A 512 1.83 0.23 21.45
CA TYR A 512 2.64 1.45 21.46
C TYR A 512 3.13 1.79 22.87
N GLU A 513 4.42 2.12 22.96
CA GLU A 513 5.04 2.70 24.15
C GLU A 513 5.78 3.98 23.77
N PRO A 514 5.68 5.07 24.56
CA PRO A 514 6.42 6.29 24.31
C PRO A 514 7.93 6.05 24.28
N VAL A 515 8.58 6.46 23.19
CA VAL A 515 10.03 6.33 23.05
C VAL A 515 10.72 7.24 24.06
N GLN A 516 11.66 6.69 24.85
CA GLN A 516 12.44 7.47 25.79
C GLN A 516 13.39 8.41 25.03
N MET A 517 13.29 9.71 25.30
CA MET A 517 14.14 10.70 24.66
C MET A 517 15.58 10.63 25.19
N PRO A 518 16.60 10.49 24.33
CA PRO A 518 17.99 10.39 24.75
C PRO A 518 18.55 11.74 25.25
N GLU A 519 19.57 11.68 26.10
CA GLU A 519 20.40 12.86 26.40
C GLU A 519 21.33 13.17 25.21
N VAL A 520 21.44 14.45 24.87
CA VAL A 520 22.37 14.95 23.85
C VAL A 520 23.52 15.68 24.52
N VAL A 521 24.74 15.23 24.23
CA VAL A 521 25.96 15.89 24.68
C VAL A 521 26.46 16.82 23.59
N ILE A 522 26.60 18.11 23.89
CA ILE A 522 27.18 19.11 22.99
C ILE A 522 28.61 19.41 23.44
N LEU A 523 29.58 18.98 22.64
CA LEU A 523 30.99 19.34 22.80
C LEU A 523 31.26 20.66 22.09
N ALA A 524 31.62 21.69 22.86
CA ALA A 524 31.98 23.00 22.32
C ALA A 524 32.92 23.74 23.29
N ASN A 525 33.85 24.53 22.76
CA ASN A 525 34.55 25.54 23.55
C ASN A 525 33.58 26.67 23.93
N ASP A 526 33.97 27.50 24.90
CA ASP A 526 33.10 28.58 25.43
C ASP A 526 32.69 29.61 24.36
N ILE A 527 33.55 29.82 23.35
CA ILE A 527 33.31 30.78 22.27
C ILE A 527 32.20 30.27 21.35
N ASP A 528 32.35 29.05 20.81
CA ASP A 528 31.37 28.44 19.92
C ASP A 528 30.04 28.16 20.65
N TRP A 529 30.12 27.83 21.94
CA TRP A 529 28.96 27.75 22.83
C TRP A 529 28.19 29.07 22.91
N GLY A 530 28.91 30.18 23.15
CA GLY A 530 28.31 31.51 23.24
C GLY A 530 27.74 32.05 21.92
N ILE A 531 28.31 31.63 20.76
CA ILE A 531 27.85 32.08 19.44
C ILE A 531 26.52 31.42 19.06
N LYS A 532 26.43 30.08 19.14
CA LYS A 532 25.22 29.33 18.77
C LYS A 532 24.94 28.07 19.59
N GLY A 533 25.88 27.57 20.40
CA GLY A 533 25.66 26.35 21.18
C GLY A 533 24.49 26.47 22.16
N ASN A 534 24.37 27.60 22.87
CA ASN A 534 23.26 27.86 23.77
C ASN A 534 21.88 27.85 23.07
N LEU A 535 21.81 28.41 21.86
CA LEU A 535 20.59 28.45 21.05
C LEU A 535 20.23 27.07 20.49
N LEU A 536 21.23 26.29 20.08
CA LEU A 536 21.01 24.89 19.67
C LEU A 536 20.48 24.07 20.84
N ALA A 537 21.08 24.21 22.03
CA ALA A 537 20.64 23.52 23.23
C ALA A 537 19.20 23.87 23.61
N ALA A 538 18.84 25.16 23.59
CA ALA A 538 17.47 25.60 23.84
C ALA A 538 16.48 25.04 22.80
N HIS A 539 16.87 24.97 21.53
CA HIS A 539 16.02 24.45 20.46
C HIS A 539 15.81 22.93 20.58
N LEU A 540 16.87 22.16 20.86
CA LEU A 540 16.76 20.73 21.14
C LEU A 540 15.91 20.47 22.40
N GLY A 541 16.06 21.30 23.44
CA GLY A 541 15.22 21.26 24.64
C GLY A 541 13.74 21.52 24.36
N ALA A 542 13.42 22.45 23.45
CA ALA A 542 12.05 22.71 23.00
C ALA A 542 11.43 21.52 22.23
N LEU A 543 12.27 20.65 21.66
CA LEU A 543 11.88 19.39 21.02
C LEU A 543 11.84 18.21 22.00
N GLY A 544 12.10 18.43 23.30
CA GLY A 544 11.98 17.43 24.36
C GLY A 544 13.26 16.69 24.75
N LEU A 545 14.42 17.06 24.18
CA LEU A 545 15.70 16.42 24.52
C LEU A 545 16.34 17.05 25.77
N SER A 546 16.95 16.22 26.61
CA SER A 546 17.88 16.71 27.63
C SER A 546 19.21 17.04 26.98
N VAL A 547 19.76 18.23 27.24
CA VAL A 547 21.00 18.68 26.62
C VAL A 547 22.06 18.99 27.67
N ARG A 548 23.26 18.45 27.47
CA ARG A 548 24.43 18.71 28.32
C ARG A 548 25.54 19.36 27.50
N HIS A 549 26.00 20.52 27.93
CA HIS A 549 27.21 21.13 27.40
C HIS A 549 28.44 20.55 28.09
N VAL A 550 29.47 20.23 27.32
CA VAL A 550 30.76 19.76 27.81
C VAL A 550 31.89 20.44 27.05
N THR A 551 32.99 20.71 27.76
CA THR A 551 34.25 21.17 27.17
C THR A 551 35.14 19.99 26.79
N ALA A 552 36.24 20.21 26.09
CA ALA A 552 37.16 19.12 25.73
C ALA A 552 37.79 18.46 26.95
N ASP A 553 38.06 19.22 28.02
CA ASP A 553 38.68 18.70 29.25
C ASP A 553 37.77 17.69 29.98
N ASP A 554 36.45 17.89 29.88
CA ASP A 554 35.44 17.03 30.50
C ASP A 554 34.92 15.93 29.57
N PHE A 555 35.21 16.01 28.26
CA PHE A 555 34.52 15.20 27.25
C PHE A 555 34.79 13.70 27.37
N GLU A 556 35.96 13.28 27.86
CA GLU A 556 36.26 11.85 28.01
C GLU A 556 35.23 11.12 28.89
N ALA A 557 34.66 11.78 29.90
CA ALA A 557 33.61 11.20 30.74
C ALA A 557 32.28 10.97 29.98
N TYR A 558 32.06 11.70 28.90
CA TYR A 558 30.82 11.70 28.11
C TYR A 558 31.01 11.13 26.70
N ARG A 559 32.22 10.71 26.35
CA ARG A 559 32.59 10.22 25.01
C ARG A 559 31.73 9.06 24.53
N ASN A 560 31.22 8.25 25.44
CA ASN A 560 30.36 7.10 25.14
C ASN A 560 28.86 7.43 25.17
N SER A 561 28.49 8.71 25.23
CA SER A 561 27.09 9.12 25.15
C SER A 561 26.49 8.74 23.81
N LYS A 562 25.22 8.33 23.80
CA LYS A 562 24.55 7.82 22.60
C LYS A 562 24.39 8.89 21.51
N ILE A 563 24.26 10.16 21.89
CA ILE A 563 24.21 11.27 20.94
C ILE A 563 25.23 12.34 21.35
N VAL A 564 26.15 12.64 20.44
CA VAL A 564 27.13 13.71 20.59
C VAL A 564 27.00 14.69 19.44
N ILE A 565 26.93 15.98 19.74
CA ILE A 565 27.04 17.06 18.74
C ILE A 565 28.32 17.83 19.02
N ILE A 566 29.18 17.98 18.01
CA ILE A 566 30.44 18.71 18.12
C ILE A 566 30.33 20.02 17.35
N LEU A 567 30.60 21.12 18.04
CA LEU A 567 30.66 22.47 17.46
C LEU A 567 32.13 22.88 17.33
N GLY A 568 32.59 23.04 16.08
CA GLY A 568 33.96 23.43 15.78
C GLY A 568 34.60 22.57 14.69
N GLY A 569 35.58 23.13 13.99
CA GLY A 569 36.29 22.46 12.91
C GLY A 569 37.54 21.68 13.34
N PRO A 570 38.23 21.02 12.40
CA PRO A 570 39.47 20.28 12.66
C PRO A 570 40.55 21.12 13.33
N ASP A 571 40.53 22.43 13.18
CA ASP A 571 41.52 23.36 13.72
C ASP A 571 40.95 24.19 14.89
N ALA A 572 39.82 23.78 15.48
CA ALA A 572 39.23 24.43 16.64
C ALA A 572 40.15 24.33 17.87
N TYR A 573 40.19 25.42 18.66
CA TYR A 573 40.97 25.56 19.88
C TYR A 573 40.42 24.71 21.03
N ASP A 574 41.11 24.77 22.17
CA ASP A 574 40.70 24.16 23.44
C ASP A 574 40.37 22.67 23.30
N GLY A 575 41.22 21.93 22.59
CA GLY A 575 41.12 20.47 22.46
C GLY A 575 40.03 19.94 21.50
N VAL A 576 39.00 20.74 21.18
CA VAL A 576 37.85 20.31 20.35
C VAL A 576 38.28 19.80 18.97
N GLY A 577 39.22 20.49 18.31
CA GLY A 577 39.74 20.07 16.99
C GLY A 577 40.38 18.68 17.01
N GLY A 578 40.90 18.24 18.17
CA GLY A 578 41.42 16.88 18.36
C GLY A 578 40.35 15.80 18.16
N TYR A 579 39.16 16.01 18.72
CA TYR A 579 38.03 15.09 18.56
C TYR A 579 37.45 15.13 17.14
N VAL A 580 37.34 16.32 16.53
CA VAL A 580 36.87 16.45 15.14
C VAL A 580 37.76 15.67 14.17
N ARG A 581 39.09 15.71 14.35
CA ARG A 581 40.04 14.94 13.53
C ARG A 581 39.95 13.42 13.72
N GLN A 582 39.43 12.94 14.85
CA GLN A 582 39.14 11.51 15.05
C GLN A 582 37.85 11.09 14.34
N VAL A 583 36.84 11.97 14.33
CA VAL A 583 35.50 11.68 13.77
C VAL A 583 35.49 11.79 12.24
N LEU A 584 36.17 12.79 11.68
CA LEU A 584 36.15 13.09 10.25
C LEU A 584 37.36 12.49 9.51
N SER A 585 37.14 11.96 8.32
CA SER A 585 38.22 11.54 7.42
C SER A 585 39.06 12.74 6.94
N PRO A 586 40.30 12.53 6.45
CA PRO A 586 41.14 13.62 5.95
C PRO A 586 40.47 14.48 4.86
N ASN A 587 39.70 13.87 3.98
CA ASN A 587 38.96 14.58 2.93
C ASN A 587 37.85 15.45 3.51
N GLU A 588 37.11 14.95 4.49
CA GLU A 588 36.06 15.71 5.18
C GLU A 588 36.66 16.86 6.00
N GLN A 589 37.80 16.63 6.66
CA GLN A 589 38.54 17.70 7.35
C GLN A 589 38.96 18.79 6.37
N ASN A 590 39.46 18.42 5.19
CA ASN A 590 39.81 19.39 4.16
C ASN A 590 38.58 20.14 3.65
N ALA A 591 37.44 19.46 3.43
CA ALA A 591 36.19 20.08 3.02
C ALA A 591 35.68 21.12 4.03
N VAL A 592 35.92 20.91 5.33
CA VAL A 592 35.65 21.93 6.37
C VAL A 592 36.60 23.11 6.21
N ARG A 593 37.91 22.88 6.03
CA ARG A 593 38.92 23.94 5.87
C ARG A 593 38.71 24.78 4.61
N THR A 594 38.24 24.17 3.51
CA THR A 594 37.92 24.86 2.26
C THR A 594 36.50 25.43 2.23
N GLY A 595 35.68 25.14 3.24
CA GLY A 595 34.31 25.65 3.38
C GLY A 595 33.30 25.00 2.44
N GLU A 596 33.72 23.94 1.75
CA GLU A 596 32.90 23.16 0.82
C GLU A 596 31.74 22.46 1.55
N ARG A 597 32.04 21.88 2.72
CA ARG A 597 31.07 21.10 3.51
C ARG A 597 31.36 21.23 5.00
N GLY A 598 30.30 21.27 5.81
CA GLY A 598 30.41 21.53 7.24
C GLY A 598 29.45 20.76 8.13
N MET A 599 28.57 19.92 7.56
CA MET A 599 27.62 19.11 8.33
C MET A 599 27.79 17.64 8.03
N PHE A 600 28.17 16.90 9.07
CA PHE A 600 28.44 15.46 8.99
C PHE A 600 27.71 14.72 10.11
N ILE A 601 27.22 13.53 9.81
CA ILE A 601 26.67 12.60 10.78
C ILE A 601 27.45 11.30 10.64
N LYS A 602 27.98 10.81 11.76
CA LYS A 602 28.72 9.56 11.87
C LYS A 602 28.05 8.65 12.89
N THR A 603 28.23 7.36 12.72
CA THR A 603 27.75 6.35 13.65
C THR A 603 28.91 5.56 14.23
N ASN A 604 28.74 5.07 15.46
CA ASN A 604 29.66 4.14 16.12
C ASN A 604 31.13 4.60 16.15
N VAL A 605 31.37 5.91 16.37
CA VAL A 605 32.74 6.45 16.38
C VAL A 605 33.53 5.94 17.58
N TRP A 606 32.92 5.93 18.76
CA TRP A 606 33.57 5.50 20.00
C TRP A 606 32.87 4.32 20.67
N THR A 607 31.54 4.20 20.54
CA THR A 607 30.76 3.07 21.09
C THR A 607 29.61 2.68 20.17
N GLU A 608 29.13 1.44 20.26
CA GLU A 608 28.01 0.95 19.45
C GLU A 608 26.69 1.66 19.82
N GLY A 609 25.87 1.94 18.80
CA GLY A 609 24.61 2.67 18.93
C GLY A 609 24.79 4.17 19.15
N GLN A 610 25.93 4.73 18.76
CA GLN A 610 26.23 6.15 18.91
C GLN A 610 26.01 6.92 17.61
N VAL A 611 25.45 8.13 17.73
CA VAL A 611 25.40 9.14 16.66
C VAL A 611 26.28 10.33 17.04
N VAL A 612 27.17 10.72 16.14
CA VAL A 612 28.03 11.90 16.27
C VAL A 612 27.73 12.87 15.14
N VAL A 613 27.20 14.05 15.48
CA VAL A 613 26.91 15.13 14.54
C VAL A 613 28.04 16.17 14.63
N VAL A 614 28.71 16.47 13.53
CA VAL A 614 29.74 17.51 13.48
C VAL A 614 29.21 18.71 12.71
N LEU A 615 29.20 19.87 13.36
CA LEU A 615 28.80 21.15 12.79
C LEU A 615 30.02 22.07 12.80
N ALA A 616 30.62 22.28 11.62
CA ALA A 616 31.91 22.92 11.50
C ALA A 616 31.99 23.83 10.26
N GLY A 617 32.53 25.02 10.42
CA GLY A 617 32.90 25.91 9.32
C GLY A 617 34.40 26.16 9.24
N GLN A 618 34.82 26.90 8.19
CA GLN A 618 36.21 27.37 8.07
C GLN A 618 36.63 28.24 9.25
N ASP A 619 35.66 28.93 9.84
CA ASP A 619 35.80 29.79 10.99
C ASP A 619 34.56 29.65 11.90
N ARG A 620 34.63 30.29 13.08
CA ARG A 620 33.55 30.28 14.09
C ARG A 620 32.21 30.85 13.60
N TRP A 621 32.24 31.80 12.67
CA TRP A 621 31.02 32.40 12.11
C TRP A 621 30.34 31.43 11.15
N GLN A 622 31.14 30.74 10.34
CA GLN A 622 30.65 29.68 9.48
C GLN A 622 30.15 28.50 10.29
N THR A 623 30.83 28.08 11.37
CA THR A 623 30.30 27.09 12.32
C THR A 623 28.91 27.51 12.79
N GLY A 624 28.74 28.75 13.25
CA GLY A 624 27.43 29.27 13.65
C GLY A 624 26.37 29.28 12.52
N ARG A 625 26.78 29.46 11.26
CA ARG A 625 25.87 29.32 10.10
C ARG A 625 25.46 27.87 9.88
N LYS A 626 26.38 26.91 9.98
CA LYS A 626 26.06 25.46 9.90
C LYS A 626 25.14 25.05 11.04
N THR A 627 25.40 25.50 12.26
CA THR A 627 24.52 25.26 13.42
C THR A 627 23.11 25.78 13.19
N ARG A 628 22.97 27.01 12.69
CA ARG A 628 21.65 27.56 12.35
C ARG A 628 20.95 26.76 11.25
N GLY A 629 21.69 26.38 10.21
CA GLY A 629 21.16 25.53 9.15
C GLY A 629 20.65 24.21 9.70
N TYR A 630 21.44 23.54 10.54
CA TYR A 630 21.05 22.32 11.22
C TYR A 630 19.78 22.50 12.06
N MET A 631 19.73 23.50 12.94
CA MET A 631 18.53 23.84 13.74
C MET A 631 17.29 24.01 12.88
N ASN A 632 17.38 24.73 11.76
CA ASN A 632 16.25 24.96 10.87
C ASN A 632 15.71 23.68 10.19
N GLY A 633 16.47 22.59 10.21
CA GLY A 633 16.05 21.28 9.70
C GLY A 633 15.63 20.29 10.78
N LEU A 634 15.66 20.68 12.06
CA LEU A 634 15.23 19.81 13.14
C LEU A 634 13.71 19.92 13.32
N ASP A 635 13.04 18.79 13.16
CA ASP A 635 11.62 18.63 13.44
C ASP A 635 11.38 17.41 14.36
N LYS A 636 10.13 17.18 14.74
CA LYS A 636 9.78 16.03 15.58
C LYS A 636 10.18 14.69 14.95
N GLN A 637 10.07 14.56 13.63
CA GLN A 637 10.42 13.32 12.93
C GLN A 637 11.93 13.02 13.02
N TYR A 638 12.79 14.02 12.87
CA TYR A 638 14.23 13.89 13.04
C TYR A 638 14.59 13.38 14.45
N ILE A 639 14.00 13.99 15.48
CA ILE A 639 14.27 13.62 16.89
C ILE A 639 13.79 12.19 17.18
N ARG A 640 12.65 11.78 16.60
CA ARG A 640 12.16 10.41 16.71
C ARG A 640 13.11 9.41 16.06
N ILE A 641 13.66 9.72 14.87
CA ILE A 641 14.65 8.85 14.23
C ILE A 641 15.86 8.63 15.14
N LEU A 642 16.35 9.70 15.76
CA LEU A 642 17.42 9.60 16.76
C LEU A 642 17.04 8.73 17.95
N ALA A 643 15.89 9.00 18.58
CA ALA A 643 15.44 8.29 19.76
C ALA A 643 15.28 6.78 19.50
N THR A 644 14.62 6.42 18.39
CA THR A 644 14.39 5.03 17.97
C THR A 644 15.70 4.30 17.65
N PHE A 645 16.66 4.97 17.00
CA PHE A 645 17.99 4.38 16.81
C PHE A 645 18.69 4.10 18.13
N THR A 646 18.65 5.06 19.07
CA THR A 646 19.31 4.87 20.37
C THR A 646 18.69 3.76 21.22
N ALA A 647 17.37 3.56 21.13
CA ALA A 647 16.64 2.50 21.84
C ALA A 647 16.79 1.11 21.20
N SER A 648 16.98 1.03 19.88
CA SER A 648 17.07 -0.25 19.15
C SER A 648 18.47 -0.89 19.16
N VAL A 649 19.49 -0.11 19.52
CA VAL A 649 20.89 -0.55 19.60
C VAL A 649 21.41 -0.62 21.04
N SER A 650 20.59 -0.22 22.03
CA SER A 650 20.80 -0.51 23.46
C SER A 650 20.32 -1.91 23.80
#